data_AF-W7L4R3-F1
#
_entry.id   AF-W7L4R3-F1
#
_cell.length_a   1.000
_cell.length_b   1.000
_cell.length_c   1.000
_cell.angle_alpha   90.00
_cell.angle_beta   90.00
_cell.angle_gamma   90.00
#
_symmetry.space_group_name_H-M   'P 1'
#
loop_
_entity.id
_entity.type
_entity.pdbx_description
1 polymer ?
#
loop_
_entity_poly.entity_id
_entity_poly.type
_entity_poly.pdbx_seq_one_letter_code
_entity_poly.pdbx_strand_id
1 'polypeptide(L)'
;MPVLPPSRPNASLAGKFFQGGVNVHSYYSSEPAPMGIADYGIGPNGPFIRTTTQFMGEVTIYQLKANSSFATPCVSFQLNVVLNYQYGGNTYALWIQDVAFYDTYNYTVWFLDNVWNLTSVNANVTGVVGNGGIYTFRGTEFYAYQPGLLPGNYVPLSLPASIYLLVNVSVNSLGQPVIYFWYNDGYGWINYDTVTVTNIQFASNVYFMVNGYQYTGAGYFYDAELVMGGPGGGSTAYLYSSQVFFSLSYWNGHNFQGIENAYNFGSDTGETVSNAVDTTYYYPFSGELVAGVTAGSGTLGSLWTSDQVSTLTVETGMQSGYVVVYNDTYQYSPNYEGQGIPFTGGLANLTVYPMNYAVLVYSAQGQLIGEANVALYGGEVTSTPVTQFSLSVPGAVTETTLTFSIPVTVYAYGTVTLSVIAPSGVTYTLPGQVTVDGEATEYLDVTVPRPGTYDLTVVATLFPGFYVENSVEVLVTQPTVQVAFVYEVIGQPLPTSPTVTLQFPNGTTESFPMPISLAVPVGTTYSVQQIVGTSQGIRWATPTAVEGFVNESGSIDVVYYEQYLVTFEFEVQGGQGYGNPSVVYTYFGTEVGTSAPATVWVDCNSTYTYSQILPGSNSQARWVAYNYEGVVSSPGTISVFYNYEFNVTVLSLIPVYALVNGTNTTLKTGWYIIGTTINVENLTYYVNSQERYVIASVYPSEKVTVASPLILEVYAIRQYYVTVNSPIPVYALVNGTNVTLVTGWYNAGDVVKVENVTYYPYAGARDVIVSISPQSFTVTSPEEVTVSVMPQYYVNLITEVPIHALVNGTNTTFKAGWYNKGTTIVVENLTYYPSQGSRYVIVSVMPSERLTLEGPVNLVVISIKQYYVTVTVNSPIPVYALVNGTNTTLTTGWYNAGTEIQVENLTYYVNPQERYVPTSISPSTLKVNSPSSVDVTAVKQFLVTVNGVSSWYNQGSTVTLNANVPIYEVGKFVGTDNVSPGATLVVNGPIHEQLVESPNYAFIGSVGVVVAAVAGAAVALSRKKPGK
;
A
#
# COMPACT_ATOMS: atom_id res chain seq x y z
N MET A 1 -24.86 -25.44 -25.10
CA MET A 1 -24.07 -25.36 -26.36
C MET A 1 -22.59 -25.35 -26.00
N PRO A 2 -21.66 -25.74 -26.89
CA PRO A 2 -20.24 -25.53 -26.63
C PRO A 2 -20.01 -24.03 -26.42
N VAL A 3 -19.39 -23.65 -25.30
CA VAL A 3 -19.17 -22.25 -24.96
C VAL A 3 -18.07 -21.71 -25.86
N LEU A 4 -18.35 -20.63 -26.59
CA LEU A 4 -17.36 -20.02 -27.49
C LEU A 4 -16.24 -19.37 -26.65
N PRO A 5 -14.96 -19.57 -27.03
CA PRO A 5 -13.85 -18.92 -26.35
C PRO A 5 -13.92 -17.40 -26.56
N PRO A 6 -13.40 -16.59 -25.62
CA PRO A 6 -13.45 -15.13 -25.76
C PRO A 6 -12.73 -14.64 -27.01
N SER A 7 -13.25 -13.56 -27.61
CA SER A 7 -12.66 -12.88 -28.78
C SER A 7 -11.18 -12.56 -28.56
N ARG A 8 -10.30 -13.01 -29.47
CA ARG A 8 -8.85 -12.84 -29.31
C ARG A 8 -8.44 -11.36 -29.31
N PRO A 9 -7.37 -10.98 -28.58
CA PRO A 9 -6.85 -9.62 -28.60
C PRO A 9 -6.37 -9.20 -29.99
N ASN A 10 -6.55 -7.92 -30.30
CA ASN A 10 -5.97 -7.33 -31.48
C ASN A 10 -4.46 -7.16 -31.30
N ALA A 11 -3.67 -8.07 -31.87
CA ALA A 11 -2.20 -8.08 -31.77
C ALA A 11 -1.50 -6.82 -32.34
N SER A 12 -2.21 -5.92 -33.03
CA SER A 12 -1.66 -4.64 -33.53
C SER A 12 -1.86 -3.45 -32.58
N LEU A 13 -2.74 -3.56 -31.58
CA LEU A 13 -3.06 -2.50 -30.62
C LEU A 13 -2.85 -2.94 -29.16
N ALA A 14 -3.20 -4.18 -28.81
CA ALA A 14 -3.06 -4.70 -27.46
C ALA A 14 -1.58 -4.77 -27.04
N GLY A 15 -1.24 -4.19 -25.88
CA GLY A 15 0.13 -4.15 -25.37
C GLY A 15 1.03 -3.08 -25.99
N LYS A 16 0.47 -2.16 -26.80
CA LYS A 16 1.24 -1.09 -27.43
C LYS A 16 1.52 0.03 -26.42
N PHE A 17 2.78 0.12 -25.99
CA PHE A 17 3.27 1.13 -25.05
C PHE A 17 3.52 2.50 -25.70
N PHE A 18 3.05 3.57 -25.07
CA PHE A 18 3.24 4.97 -25.46
C PHE A 18 4.02 5.69 -24.35
N GLN A 19 5.31 5.95 -24.58
CA GLN A 19 6.20 6.54 -23.57
C GLN A 19 5.76 7.94 -23.09
N GLY A 20 5.13 8.73 -23.96
CA GLY A 20 4.57 10.05 -23.63
C GLY A 20 3.15 10.02 -23.08
N GLY A 21 2.59 8.83 -22.87
CA GLY A 21 1.20 8.62 -22.44
C GLY A 21 0.19 8.55 -23.58
N VAL A 22 -1.05 8.19 -23.25
CA VAL A 22 -2.23 8.29 -24.10
C VAL A 22 -2.64 9.76 -24.30
N ASN A 23 -3.30 10.07 -25.42
CA ASN A 23 -3.79 11.41 -25.70
C ASN A 23 -5.25 11.52 -25.26
N VAL A 24 -5.49 12.11 -24.09
CA VAL A 24 -6.83 12.35 -23.52
C VAL A 24 -7.76 13.11 -24.47
N HIS A 25 -7.23 13.92 -25.39
CA HIS A 25 -8.02 14.66 -26.38
C HIS A 25 -8.19 13.93 -27.73
N SER A 26 -7.94 12.62 -27.79
CA SER A 26 -8.03 11.86 -29.05
C SER A 26 -9.46 11.61 -29.54
N TYR A 27 -10.44 11.55 -28.62
CA TYR A 27 -11.86 11.41 -28.93
C TYR A 27 -12.61 12.74 -28.78
N TYR A 28 -12.37 13.48 -27.69
CA TYR A 28 -13.02 14.76 -27.39
C TYR A 28 -12.01 15.89 -27.14
N SER A 29 -12.15 17.00 -27.87
CA SER A 29 -11.33 18.21 -27.69
C SER A 29 -12.13 19.49 -27.43
N SER A 30 -13.46 19.41 -27.49
CA SER A 30 -14.42 20.44 -27.06
C SER A 30 -15.75 19.77 -26.72
N GLU A 31 -16.66 20.51 -26.09
CA GLU A 31 -18.07 20.13 -26.07
C GLU A 31 -18.63 19.91 -27.50
N PRO A 32 -19.63 19.03 -27.69
CA PRO A 32 -20.22 18.16 -26.68
C PRO A 32 -19.34 16.94 -26.36
N ALA A 33 -19.16 16.66 -25.07
CA ALA A 33 -18.33 15.57 -24.54
C ALA A 33 -19.03 14.90 -23.32
N PRO A 34 -18.63 13.70 -22.88
CA PRO A 34 -19.08 13.16 -21.59
C PRO A 34 -18.48 14.01 -20.47
N MET A 35 -19.29 14.65 -19.62
CA MET A 35 -18.80 15.66 -18.65
C MET A 35 -18.92 15.15 -17.21
N GLY A 36 -17.87 15.34 -16.40
CA GLY A 36 -17.76 14.78 -15.06
C GLY A 36 -16.30 14.47 -14.74
N ILE A 37 -16.05 13.47 -13.91
CA ILE A 37 -14.71 13.17 -13.38
C ILE A 37 -14.09 11.93 -14.04
N ALA A 38 -12.83 12.00 -14.47
CA ALA A 38 -12.11 10.86 -15.06
C ALA A 38 -10.62 10.77 -14.65
N ASP A 39 -10.12 9.56 -14.38
CA ASP A 39 -8.70 9.19 -14.23
C ASP A 39 -8.23 8.41 -15.48
N TYR A 40 -7.51 9.09 -16.37
CA TYR A 40 -6.88 8.48 -17.57
C TYR A 40 -5.52 7.82 -17.27
N GLY A 41 -5.05 7.83 -16.02
CA GLY A 41 -3.70 7.42 -15.68
C GLY A 41 -2.64 8.42 -16.15
N ILE A 42 -2.99 9.70 -16.32
CA ILE A 42 -2.07 10.78 -16.71
C ILE A 42 -1.96 11.77 -15.55
N GLY A 43 -0.74 12.03 -15.08
CA GLY A 43 -0.45 13.01 -14.03
C GLY A 43 0.71 13.95 -14.40
N PRO A 44 1.10 14.85 -13.49
CA PRO A 44 2.12 15.89 -13.74
C PRO A 44 3.51 15.30 -13.98
N ASN A 45 3.77 14.11 -13.42
CA ASN A 45 5.00 13.34 -13.62
C ASN A 45 4.96 12.40 -14.84
N GLY A 46 3.91 12.49 -15.67
CA GLY A 46 3.66 11.64 -16.83
C GLY A 46 2.59 10.56 -16.60
N PRO A 47 2.46 9.60 -17.55
CA PRO A 47 1.56 8.46 -17.39
C PRO A 47 1.92 7.56 -16.19
N PHE A 48 0.89 6.96 -15.60
CA PHE A 48 0.97 5.97 -14.51
C PHE A 48 -0.02 4.82 -14.74
N ILE A 49 0.01 3.81 -13.87
CA ILE A 49 -0.92 2.68 -13.87
C ILE A 49 -1.52 2.57 -12.47
N ARG A 50 -2.85 2.42 -12.38
CA ARG A 50 -3.59 2.15 -11.15
C ARG A 50 -4.41 0.88 -11.36
N THR A 51 -4.30 -0.07 -10.43
CA THR A 51 -5.09 -1.30 -10.43
C THR A 51 -5.86 -1.41 -9.12
N THR A 52 -7.14 -1.79 -9.20
CA THR A 52 -8.00 -1.95 -8.02
C THR A 52 -9.03 -3.05 -8.25
N THR A 53 -9.59 -3.59 -7.18
CA THR A 53 -10.75 -4.49 -7.25
C THR A 53 -12.08 -3.76 -7.24
N GLN A 54 -12.13 -2.47 -6.91
CA GLN A 54 -13.38 -1.72 -6.78
C GLN A 54 -13.24 -0.24 -7.16
N PHE A 55 -14.24 0.30 -7.84
CA PHE A 55 -14.44 1.74 -8.06
C PHE A 55 -15.82 2.15 -7.55
N MET A 56 -15.89 3.29 -6.87
CA MET A 56 -17.13 3.89 -6.39
C MET A 56 -17.22 5.34 -6.87
N GLY A 57 -18.33 5.65 -7.53
CA GLY A 57 -18.70 6.99 -7.93
C GLY A 57 -19.86 7.52 -7.10
N GLU A 58 -19.79 8.80 -6.68
CA GLU A 58 -20.92 9.54 -6.09
C GLU A 58 -21.33 10.68 -7.03
N VAL A 59 -22.64 10.83 -7.22
CA VAL A 59 -23.27 11.97 -7.90
C VAL A 59 -24.20 12.70 -6.94
N THR A 60 -23.83 13.89 -6.49
CA THR A 60 -24.69 14.75 -5.65
C THR A 60 -25.44 15.76 -6.52
N ILE A 61 -26.77 15.68 -6.55
CA ILE A 61 -27.66 16.53 -7.35
C ILE A 61 -28.34 17.55 -6.44
N TYR A 62 -28.01 18.84 -6.59
CA TYR A 62 -28.76 19.94 -5.96
C TYR A 62 -29.85 20.47 -6.91
N GLN A 63 -29.50 20.65 -8.18
CA GLN A 63 -30.42 21.08 -9.22
C GLN A 63 -29.94 20.52 -10.55
N LEU A 64 -30.85 19.94 -11.35
CA LEU A 64 -30.55 19.59 -12.73
C LEU A 64 -31.81 19.73 -13.59
N LYS A 65 -31.65 20.38 -14.75
CA LYS A 65 -32.67 20.48 -15.80
C LYS A 65 -32.00 20.40 -17.15
N ALA A 66 -32.33 19.37 -17.92
CA ALA A 66 -31.78 19.12 -19.24
C ALA A 66 -32.86 18.63 -20.21
N ASN A 67 -32.53 18.58 -21.49
CA ASN A 67 -33.30 17.84 -22.49
C ASN A 67 -32.32 17.15 -23.44
N SER A 68 -32.60 15.91 -23.82
CA SER A 68 -31.74 15.12 -24.70
C SER A 68 -31.96 15.44 -26.18
N SER A 69 -31.06 14.97 -27.04
CA SER A 69 -31.26 14.96 -28.49
C SER A 69 -32.41 14.03 -28.95
N PHE A 70 -32.98 13.22 -28.06
CA PHE A 70 -34.24 12.49 -28.27
C PHE A 70 -35.48 13.30 -27.84
N ALA A 71 -35.31 14.56 -27.43
CA ALA A 71 -36.35 15.43 -26.85
C ALA A 71 -37.03 14.84 -25.60
N THR A 72 -36.27 14.08 -24.81
CA THR A 72 -36.68 13.60 -23.47
C THR A 72 -35.94 14.36 -22.37
N PRO A 73 -36.58 14.70 -21.24
CA PRO A 73 -35.97 15.49 -20.16
C PRO A 73 -34.98 14.67 -19.30
N CYS A 74 -34.21 13.75 -19.89
CA CYS A 74 -33.43 12.74 -19.20
C CYS A 74 -31.93 12.89 -19.48
N VAL A 75 -31.11 12.63 -18.46
CA VAL A 75 -29.67 12.39 -18.55
C VAL A 75 -29.34 10.97 -18.10
N SER A 76 -28.12 10.51 -18.36
CA SER A 76 -27.52 9.39 -17.64
C SER A 76 -26.29 9.85 -16.88
N PHE A 77 -26.06 9.27 -15.69
CA PHE A 77 -24.79 9.25 -15.00
C PHE A 77 -24.20 7.85 -15.19
N GLN A 78 -22.95 7.76 -15.61
CA GLN A 78 -22.32 6.50 -16.03
C GLN A 78 -21.00 6.36 -15.28
N LEU A 79 -20.88 5.33 -14.42
CA LEU A 79 -19.61 4.88 -13.87
C LEU A 79 -19.03 3.85 -14.82
N ASN A 80 -18.03 4.26 -15.60
CA ASN A 80 -17.39 3.43 -16.62
C ASN A 80 -15.98 3.09 -16.17
N VAL A 81 -15.64 1.80 -16.15
CA VAL A 81 -14.31 1.31 -15.78
C VAL A 81 -13.89 0.12 -16.65
N VAL A 82 -12.59 -0.05 -16.87
CA VAL A 82 -12.08 -1.16 -17.67
C VAL A 82 -11.59 -2.32 -16.79
N LEU A 83 -12.29 -3.45 -16.84
CA LEU A 83 -11.85 -4.72 -16.26
C LEU A 83 -10.77 -5.35 -17.14
N ASN A 84 -9.58 -5.51 -16.57
CA ASN A 84 -8.51 -6.33 -17.11
C ASN A 84 -8.58 -7.76 -16.56
N TYR A 85 -8.34 -8.76 -17.42
CA TYR A 85 -7.98 -10.11 -16.98
C TYR A 85 -7.07 -10.81 -18.00
N GLN A 86 -6.38 -11.86 -17.57
CA GLN A 86 -5.53 -12.69 -18.43
C GLN A 86 -5.99 -14.14 -18.46
N TYR A 87 -6.03 -14.72 -19.66
CA TYR A 87 -6.41 -16.11 -19.90
C TYR A 87 -5.69 -16.67 -21.13
N GLY A 88 -5.19 -17.91 -21.06
CA GLY A 88 -4.55 -18.57 -22.20
C GLY A 88 -3.37 -17.79 -22.83
N GLY A 89 -2.62 -17.03 -22.03
CA GLY A 89 -1.51 -16.17 -22.50
C GLY A 89 -1.93 -14.85 -23.17
N ASN A 90 -3.21 -14.50 -23.12
CA ASN A 90 -3.79 -13.29 -23.71
C ASN A 90 -4.33 -12.35 -22.63
N THR A 91 -4.25 -11.03 -22.85
CA THR A 91 -4.88 -10.00 -22.01
C THR A 91 -6.21 -9.58 -22.63
N TYR A 92 -7.26 -9.53 -21.82
CA TYR A 92 -8.62 -9.17 -22.18
C TYR A 92 -9.03 -7.91 -21.43
N ALA A 93 -9.84 -7.08 -22.10
CA ALA A 93 -10.44 -5.88 -21.57
C ALA A 93 -11.96 -5.94 -21.76
N LEU A 94 -12.71 -5.79 -20.67
CA LEU A 94 -14.15 -5.57 -20.70
C LEU A 94 -14.44 -4.17 -20.15
N TRP A 95 -15.28 -3.42 -20.85
CA TRP A 95 -15.79 -2.14 -20.36
C TRP A 95 -17.01 -2.43 -19.51
N ILE A 96 -16.96 -1.97 -18.26
CA ILE A 96 -17.95 -2.22 -17.22
C ILE A 96 -18.60 -0.87 -16.92
N GLN A 97 -19.88 -0.74 -17.26
CA GLN A 97 -20.64 0.50 -17.12
C GLN A 97 -21.83 0.25 -16.17
N ASP A 98 -21.86 0.98 -15.05
CA ASP A 98 -23.01 1.08 -14.15
C ASP A 98 -23.69 2.42 -14.41
N VAL A 99 -25.01 2.43 -14.69
CA VAL A 99 -25.73 3.62 -15.18
C VAL A 99 -26.87 3.98 -14.24
N ALA A 100 -26.93 5.23 -13.80
CA ALA A 100 -28.12 5.86 -13.25
C ALA A 100 -28.72 6.83 -14.27
N PHE A 101 -29.86 6.47 -14.86
CA PHE A 101 -30.67 7.41 -15.62
C PHE A 101 -31.47 8.30 -14.68
N TYR A 102 -31.63 9.57 -15.04
CA TYR A 102 -32.33 10.55 -14.23
C TYR A 102 -33.23 11.44 -15.09
N ASP A 103 -34.53 11.39 -14.86
CA ASP A 103 -35.53 12.29 -15.46
C ASP A 103 -35.53 13.63 -14.70
N THR A 104 -35.01 14.66 -15.36
CA THR A 104 -34.86 16.02 -14.81
C THR A 104 -36.17 16.82 -14.71
N TYR A 105 -37.30 16.25 -15.13
CA TYR A 105 -38.64 16.86 -15.02
C TYR A 105 -39.43 16.32 -13.82
N ASN A 106 -39.39 15.01 -13.56
CA ASN A 106 -40.10 14.37 -12.44
C ASN A 106 -39.17 13.82 -11.34
N TYR A 107 -37.85 13.96 -11.50
CA TYR A 107 -36.79 13.53 -10.59
C TYR A 107 -36.68 12.01 -10.40
N THR A 108 -37.25 11.21 -11.31
CA THR A 108 -37.20 9.74 -11.24
C THR A 108 -35.83 9.22 -11.64
N VAL A 109 -35.22 8.38 -10.78
CA VAL A 109 -33.99 7.63 -11.08
C VAL A 109 -34.32 6.19 -11.47
N TRP A 110 -33.55 5.61 -12.40
CA TRP A 110 -33.53 4.16 -12.63
C TRP A 110 -32.18 3.70 -13.13
N PHE A 111 -31.84 2.45 -12.84
CA PHE A 111 -30.50 1.90 -13.05
C PHE A 111 -30.45 0.90 -14.22
N LEU A 112 -29.26 0.65 -14.74
CA LEU A 112 -28.94 -0.37 -15.74
C LEU A 112 -27.43 -0.63 -15.73
N ASP A 113 -27.02 -1.89 -15.83
CA ASP A 113 -25.63 -2.24 -16.12
C ASP A 113 -25.44 -2.53 -17.61
N ASN A 114 -24.21 -2.39 -18.08
CA ASN A 114 -23.78 -3.06 -19.29
C ASN A 114 -22.30 -3.44 -19.26
N VAL A 115 -22.00 -4.50 -20.01
CA VAL A 115 -20.66 -5.03 -20.22
C VAL A 115 -20.39 -5.10 -21.72
N TRP A 116 -19.32 -4.46 -22.17
CA TRP A 116 -18.82 -4.51 -23.56
C TRP A 116 -17.42 -5.09 -23.61
N ASN A 117 -16.95 -5.45 -24.80
CA ASN A 117 -15.64 -6.08 -24.99
C ASN A 117 -14.67 -5.16 -25.74
N LEU A 118 -13.68 -4.61 -25.03
CA LEU A 118 -12.62 -3.75 -25.58
C LEU A 118 -11.35 -4.54 -25.95
N THR A 119 -11.39 -5.87 -25.92
CA THR A 119 -10.25 -6.74 -26.25
C THR A 119 -9.81 -6.61 -27.71
N SER A 120 -10.74 -6.34 -28.63
CA SER A 120 -10.46 -6.02 -30.03
C SER A 120 -11.60 -5.20 -30.65
N VAL A 121 -11.31 -4.52 -31.76
CA VAL A 121 -12.29 -3.72 -32.50
C VAL A 121 -13.50 -4.58 -32.88
N ASN A 122 -14.70 -4.14 -32.52
CA ASN A 122 -15.98 -4.87 -32.69
C ASN A 122 -15.99 -6.28 -32.06
N ALA A 123 -15.30 -6.48 -30.93
CA ALA A 123 -15.35 -7.74 -30.23
C ALA A 123 -16.72 -7.96 -29.58
N ASN A 124 -17.31 -9.13 -29.79
CA ASN A 124 -18.51 -9.54 -29.07
C ASN A 124 -18.18 -9.94 -27.63
N VAL A 125 -19.06 -9.58 -26.70
CA VAL A 125 -19.14 -10.20 -25.37
C VAL A 125 -19.72 -11.61 -25.55
N THR A 126 -18.99 -12.60 -25.08
CA THR A 126 -19.37 -14.01 -25.19
C THR A 126 -19.17 -14.71 -23.86
N GLY A 127 -20.09 -15.62 -23.52
CA GLY A 127 -19.94 -16.46 -22.33
C GLY A 127 -20.04 -15.74 -20.99
N VAL A 128 -20.69 -14.58 -20.91
CA VAL A 128 -21.05 -13.97 -19.62
C VAL A 128 -22.43 -14.45 -19.16
N VAL A 129 -22.63 -14.55 -17.85
CA VAL A 129 -23.91 -14.93 -17.23
C VAL A 129 -24.14 -14.07 -15.98
N GLY A 130 -25.31 -13.43 -15.91
CA GLY A 130 -25.85 -12.72 -14.74
C GLY A 130 -27.38 -12.71 -14.83
N ASN A 131 -28.04 -11.70 -14.29
CA ASN A 131 -29.50 -11.55 -14.27
C ASN A 131 -30.11 -11.12 -15.64
N GLY A 132 -29.30 -10.57 -16.54
CA GLY A 132 -29.70 -10.04 -17.85
C GLY A 132 -29.39 -10.93 -19.03
N GLY A 133 -29.08 -10.29 -20.16
CA GLY A 133 -28.95 -10.96 -21.45
C GLY A 133 -27.92 -10.30 -22.37
N ILE A 134 -27.55 -11.04 -23.41
CA ILE A 134 -26.69 -10.52 -24.49
C ILE A 134 -27.59 -9.94 -25.58
N TYR A 135 -27.34 -8.69 -25.93
CA TYR A 135 -28.03 -7.90 -26.95
C TYR A 135 -27.06 -7.47 -28.05
N THR A 136 -27.58 -7.06 -29.20
CA THR A 136 -26.76 -6.61 -30.35
C THR A 136 -27.03 -5.15 -30.66
N PHE A 137 -25.98 -4.32 -30.68
CA PHE A 137 -26.04 -2.93 -31.13
C PHE A 137 -25.01 -2.68 -32.23
N ARG A 138 -25.45 -2.13 -33.37
CA ARG A 138 -24.63 -1.84 -34.56
C ARG A 138 -23.75 -3.00 -35.07
N GLY A 139 -24.10 -4.25 -34.72
CA GLY A 139 -23.38 -5.46 -35.12
C GLY A 139 -22.44 -6.05 -34.06
N THR A 140 -22.26 -5.38 -32.92
CA THR A 140 -21.48 -5.86 -31.77
C THR A 140 -22.43 -6.41 -30.70
N GLU A 141 -22.07 -7.55 -30.10
CA GLU A 141 -22.80 -8.12 -28.96
C GLU A 141 -22.26 -7.60 -27.62
N PHE A 142 -23.16 -7.17 -26.74
CA PHE A 142 -22.88 -6.67 -25.39
C PHE A 142 -23.87 -7.28 -24.41
N TYR A 143 -23.53 -7.30 -23.13
CA TYR A 143 -24.45 -7.74 -22.07
C TYR A 143 -25.05 -6.54 -21.37
N ALA A 144 -26.31 -6.65 -20.94
CA ALA A 144 -26.96 -5.66 -20.08
C ALA A 144 -28.08 -6.29 -19.22
N TYR A 145 -28.30 -5.73 -18.04
CA TYR A 145 -29.44 -6.00 -17.19
C TYR A 145 -30.08 -4.71 -16.64
N GLN A 146 -31.34 -4.81 -16.23
CA GLN A 146 -32.06 -3.73 -15.59
C GLN A 146 -32.79 -4.25 -14.33
N PRO A 147 -32.61 -3.63 -13.13
CA PRO A 147 -33.14 -4.10 -11.84
C PRO A 147 -34.67 -4.25 -11.71
N GLY A 148 -35.46 -3.84 -12.71
CA GLY A 148 -36.91 -3.98 -12.68
C GLY A 148 -37.57 -3.15 -11.58
N LEU A 149 -37.97 -3.78 -10.47
CA LEU A 149 -38.65 -3.14 -9.33
C LEU A 149 -37.93 -3.38 -7.99
N LEU A 150 -36.60 -3.54 -8.01
CA LEU A 150 -35.79 -3.51 -6.78
C LEU A 150 -35.90 -2.14 -6.08
N PRO A 151 -35.72 -2.06 -4.74
CA PRO A 151 -35.79 -0.81 -3.98
C PRO A 151 -34.90 0.29 -4.59
N GLY A 152 -35.37 1.54 -4.63
CA GLY A 152 -34.67 2.66 -5.25
C GLY A 152 -34.76 2.74 -6.79
N ASN A 153 -35.15 1.65 -7.48
CA ASN A 153 -35.33 1.72 -8.92
C ASN A 153 -36.71 2.29 -9.31
N TYR A 154 -36.76 3.21 -10.28
CA TYR A 154 -37.97 3.93 -10.72
C TYR A 154 -38.65 4.76 -9.61
N VAL A 155 -37.88 5.38 -8.71
CA VAL A 155 -38.40 6.27 -7.65
C VAL A 155 -38.02 7.73 -7.89
N PRO A 156 -38.87 8.72 -7.51
CA PRO A 156 -38.51 10.13 -7.53
C PRO A 156 -37.60 10.48 -6.35
N LEU A 157 -36.46 11.13 -6.64
CA LEU A 157 -35.54 11.62 -5.63
C LEU A 157 -36.00 12.97 -5.05
N SER A 158 -35.72 13.19 -3.76
CA SER A 158 -35.94 14.47 -3.09
C SER A 158 -34.63 15.24 -3.04
N LEU A 159 -34.54 16.37 -3.76
CA LEU A 159 -33.29 17.14 -3.87
C LEU A 159 -33.03 18.01 -2.61
N PRO A 160 -31.76 18.16 -2.16
CA PRO A 160 -30.56 17.55 -2.74
C PRO A 160 -30.47 16.04 -2.44
N ALA A 161 -30.02 15.26 -3.42
CA ALA A 161 -29.91 13.81 -3.35
C ALA A 161 -28.53 13.34 -3.84
N SER A 162 -27.99 12.29 -3.22
CA SER A 162 -26.79 11.58 -3.72
C SER A 162 -27.17 10.24 -4.31
N ILE A 163 -26.54 9.90 -5.44
CA ILE A 163 -26.58 8.57 -6.07
C ILE A 163 -25.17 8.00 -6.02
N TYR A 164 -25.01 6.83 -5.42
CA TYR A 164 -23.78 6.07 -5.43
C TYR A 164 -23.89 4.93 -6.46
N LEU A 165 -22.83 4.75 -7.23
CA LEU A 165 -22.60 3.61 -8.10
C LEU A 165 -21.31 2.93 -7.66
N LEU A 166 -21.32 1.61 -7.51
CA LEU A 166 -20.17 0.82 -7.07
C LEU A 166 -20.06 -0.43 -7.94
N VAL A 167 -18.90 -0.58 -8.56
CA VAL A 167 -18.51 -1.80 -9.27
C VAL A 167 -17.34 -2.44 -8.56
N ASN A 168 -17.48 -3.72 -8.21
CA ASN A 168 -16.38 -4.52 -7.66
C ASN A 168 -16.18 -5.80 -8.47
N VAL A 169 -14.96 -6.33 -8.47
CA VAL A 169 -14.63 -7.60 -9.13
C VAL A 169 -14.00 -8.59 -8.16
N SER A 170 -14.38 -9.86 -8.28
CA SER A 170 -13.78 -10.99 -7.55
C SER A 170 -13.43 -12.13 -8.52
N VAL A 171 -12.90 -13.23 -7.98
CA VAL A 171 -12.61 -14.45 -8.71
C VAL A 171 -13.29 -15.63 -8.02
N ASN A 172 -14.11 -16.40 -8.74
CA ASN A 172 -14.78 -17.56 -8.17
C ASN A 172 -13.85 -18.79 -8.02
N SER A 173 -14.38 -19.88 -7.47
CA SER A 173 -13.63 -21.13 -7.24
C SER A 173 -13.12 -21.83 -8.52
N LEU A 174 -13.61 -21.46 -9.70
CA LEU A 174 -13.11 -21.91 -11.02
C LEU A 174 -12.06 -20.97 -11.61
N GLY A 175 -11.67 -19.92 -10.90
CA GLY A 175 -10.79 -18.88 -11.42
C GLY A 175 -11.45 -17.97 -12.46
N GLN A 176 -12.77 -17.79 -12.41
CA GLN A 176 -13.48 -16.89 -13.33
C GLN A 176 -13.69 -15.51 -12.71
N PRO A 177 -13.48 -14.41 -13.47
CA PRO A 177 -13.92 -13.08 -13.08
C PRO A 177 -15.42 -13.05 -12.78
N VAL A 178 -15.77 -12.43 -11.66
CA VAL A 178 -17.15 -12.13 -11.25
C VAL A 178 -17.24 -10.64 -10.98
N ILE A 179 -18.04 -9.94 -11.77
CA ILE A 179 -18.31 -8.51 -11.67
C ILE A 179 -19.60 -8.33 -10.89
N TYR A 180 -19.66 -7.35 -10.00
CA TYR A 180 -20.83 -7.02 -9.20
C TYR A 180 -21.20 -5.56 -9.43
N PHE A 181 -22.46 -5.30 -9.71
CA PHE A 181 -23.03 -3.96 -9.92
C PHE A 181 -23.90 -3.57 -8.74
N TRP A 182 -23.73 -2.36 -8.23
CA TRP A 182 -24.39 -1.87 -7.02
C TRP A 182 -24.77 -0.41 -7.15
N TYR A 183 -25.98 -0.08 -6.72
CA TYR A 183 -26.38 1.31 -6.51
C TYR A 183 -26.84 1.55 -5.06
N ASN A 184 -26.81 2.82 -4.67
CA ASN A 184 -27.50 3.33 -3.48
C ASN A 184 -27.96 4.77 -3.75
N ASP A 185 -29.26 5.00 -3.68
CA ASP A 185 -29.95 6.27 -3.97
C ASP A 185 -30.61 6.88 -2.73
N GLY A 186 -30.24 6.39 -1.53
CA GLY A 186 -30.90 6.67 -0.27
C GLY A 186 -31.79 5.54 0.26
N TYR A 187 -32.10 4.52 -0.56
CA TYR A 187 -32.81 3.31 -0.11
C TYR A 187 -31.87 2.19 0.39
N GLY A 188 -30.56 2.45 0.42
CA GLY A 188 -29.52 1.50 0.84
C GLY A 188 -28.84 0.80 -0.34
N TRP A 189 -27.76 0.07 -0.03
CA TRP A 189 -26.98 -0.63 -1.05
C TRP A 189 -27.71 -1.86 -1.61
N ILE A 190 -27.94 -1.86 -2.93
CA ILE A 190 -28.54 -2.97 -3.67
C ILE A 190 -27.51 -3.55 -4.65
N ASN A 191 -27.07 -4.80 -4.45
CA ASN A 191 -26.46 -5.56 -5.55
C ASN A 191 -27.60 -5.98 -6.48
N TYR A 192 -27.61 -5.46 -7.70
CA TYR A 192 -28.66 -5.76 -8.67
C TYR A 192 -28.22 -6.74 -9.76
N ASP A 193 -26.91 -6.85 -10.01
CA ASP A 193 -26.37 -7.92 -10.86
C ASP A 193 -25.01 -8.45 -10.37
N THR A 194 -24.76 -9.71 -10.72
CA THR A 194 -23.52 -10.44 -10.50
C THR A 194 -23.17 -11.20 -11.79
N VAL A 195 -22.30 -10.62 -12.60
CA VAL A 195 -21.94 -11.10 -13.95
C VAL A 195 -20.66 -11.92 -13.91
N THR A 196 -20.75 -13.22 -14.19
CA THR A 196 -19.60 -14.14 -14.26
C THR A 196 -19.14 -14.35 -15.70
N VAL A 197 -17.83 -14.28 -15.95
CA VAL A 197 -17.22 -14.62 -17.25
C VAL A 197 -17.00 -16.14 -17.32
N THR A 198 -18.02 -16.87 -17.78
CA THR A 198 -18.12 -18.34 -17.71
C THR A 198 -17.33 -19.12 -18.77
N ASN A 199 -16.86 -18.46 -19.84
CA ASN A 199 -16.14 -19.11 -20.95
C ASN A 199 -14.62 -19.27 -20.75
N ILE A 200 -14.13 -18.92 -19.56
CA ILE A 200 -12.73 -19.09 -19.14
C ILE A 200 -12.68 -19.84 -17.81
N GLN A 201 -11.48 -20.26 -17.41
CA GLN A 201 -11.17 -20.81 -16.08
C GLN A 201 -9.72 -20.47 -15.73
N PHE A 202 -9.41 -20.37 -14.44
CA PHE A 202 -8.06 -20.03 -13.96
C PHE A 202 -7.48 -18.74 -14.57
N ALA A 203 -8.32 -17.72 -14.73
CA ALA A 203 -7.89 -16.39 -15.13
C ALA A 203 -7.01 -15.77 -14.04
N SER A 204 -6.01 -14.99 -14.47
CA SER A 204 -5.12 -14.22 -13.60
C SER A 204 -5.28 -12.72 -13.86
N ASN A 205 -4.70 -11.89 -12.98
CA ASN A 205 -4.67 -10.44 -13.14
C ASN A 205 -6.07 -9.81 -13.33
N VAL A 206 -7.04 -10.32 -12.57
CA VAL A 206 -8.44 -9.87 -12.58
C VAL A 206 -8.58 -8.64 -11.68
N TYR A 207 -8.65 -7.46 -12.28
CA TYR A 207 -8.78 -6.17 -11.60
C TYR A 207 -9.26 -5.09 -12.58
N PHE A 208 -9.88 -4.03 -12.07
CA PHE A 208 -10.05 -2.80 -12.86
C PHE A 208 -8.70 -2.12 -13.04
N MET A 209 -8.46 -1.56 -14.22
CA MET A 209 -7.16 -0.98 -14.60
C MET A 209 -7.34 0.38 -15.27
N VAL A 210 -6.71 1.38 -14.66
CA VAL A 210 -6.37 2.65 -15.30
C VAL A 210 -4.91 2.56 -15.76
N ASN A 211 -4.60 2.95 -17.00
CA ASN A 211 -3.27 2.79 -17.58
C ASN A 211 -2.98 3.85 -18.64
N GLY A 212 -2.34 4.94 -18.21
CA GLY A 212 -1.99 6.05 -19.10
C GLY A 212 -0.94 5.72 -20.15
N TYR A 213 -0.31 4.53 -20.14
CA TYR A 213 0.70 4.15 -21.13
C TYR A 213 0.14 3.45 -22.37
N GLN A 214 -1.13 3.03 -22.40
CA GLN A 214 -1.67 2.26 -23.54
C GLN A 214 -3.19 2.34 -23.66
N TYR A 215 -3.67 2.13 -24.88
CA TYR A 215 -5.07 1.88 -25.17
C TYR A 215 -5.40 0.38 -25.05
N THR A 216 -6.68 0.05 -24.92
CA THR A 216 -7.22 -1.31 -25.07
C THR A 216 -6.99 -1.86 -26.48
N GLY A 217 -7.21 -3.17 -26.68
CA GLY A 217 -7.06 -3.78 -28.00
C GLY A 217 -8.11 -3.28 -29.04
N ALA A 218 -9.18 -2.64 -28.58
CA ALA A 218 -10.15 -1.94 -29.42
C ALA A 218 -9.76 -0.49 -29.75
N GLY A 219 -8.75 0.08 -29.08
CA GLY A 219 -8.29 1.46 -29.28
C GLY A 219 -8.88 2.50 -28.31
N TYR A 220 -9.69 2.06 -27.35
CA TYR A 220 -10.29 2.83 -26.26
C TYR A 220 -9.33 2.97 -25.08
N PHE A 221 -9.64 3.79 -24.08
CA PHE A 221 -8.75 4.01 -22.94
C PHE A 221 -8.75 2.82 -21.97
N TYR A 222 -7.74 2.79 -21.10
CA TYR A 222 -7.84 2.10 -19.82
C TYR A 222 -7.97 3.21 -18.77
N ASP A 223 -9.19 3.59 -18.48
CA ASP A 223 -9.53 4.67 -17.57
C ASP A 223 -10.63 4.24 -16.57
N ALA A 224 -10.96 5.18 -15.70
CA ALA A 224 -12.13 5.14 -14.84
C ALA A 224 -12.77 6.52 -14.88
N GLU A 225 -14.05 6.59 -15.26
CA GLU A 225 -14.78 7.84 -15.42
C GLU A 225 -16.17 7.74 -14.77
N LEU A 226 -16.61 8.81 -14.12
CA LEU A 226 -17.99 9.00 -13.65
C LEU A 226 -18.53 10.27 -14.33
N VAL A 227 -19.32 10.08 -15.37
CA VAL A 227 -19.71 11.14 -16.31
C VAL A 227 -21.21 11.24 -16.51
N MET A 228 -21.68 12.45 -16.74
CA MET A 228 -23.00 12.76 -17.26
C MET A 228 -23.00 12.64 -18.80
N GLY A 229 -24.09 12.13 -19.36
CA GLY A 229 -24.35 12.06 -20.79
C GLY A 229 -25.85 12.11 -21.14
N GLY A 230 -26.18 12.02 -22.42
CA GLY A 230 -27.54 11.72 -22.87
C GLY A 230 -28.03 10.33 -22.40
N PRO A 231 -29.33 10.01 -22.55
CA PRO A 231 -29.92 8.75 -22.06
C PRO A 231 -29.65 7.53 -22.99
N GLY A 232 -28.45 7.41 -23.55
CA GLY A 232 -28.01 6.27 -24.36
C GLY A 232 -28.02 6.49 -25.89
N GLY A 233 -27.45 5.53 -26.62
CA GLY A 233 -27.45 5.48 -28.09
C GLY A 233 -26.53 6.50 -28.80
N GLY A 234 -25.59 7.11 -28.09
CA GLY A 234 -24.76 8.23 -28.52
C GLY A 234 -25.49 9.57 -28.50
N SER A 235 -26.46 9.75 -27.61
CA SER A 235 -27.25 10.99 -27.49
C SER A 235 -26.53 12.08 -26.69
N THR A 236 -26.93 13.32 -26.94
CA THR A 236 -26.40 14.52 -26.23
C THR A 236 -27.47 15.07 -25.28
N ALA A 237 -27.12 15.35 -24.03
CA ALA A 237 -27.93 16.14 -23.11
C ALA A 237 -27.59 17.64 -23.23
N TYR A 238 -28.61 18.48 -23.33
CA TYR A 238 -28.45 19.94 -23.35
C TYR A 238 -28.85 20.52 -21.98
N LEU A 239 -27.89 21.10 -21.26
CA LEU A 239 -28.16 21.65 -19.91
C LEU A 239 -28.83 23.03 -19.98
N TYR A 240 -29.91 23.19 -19.22
CA TYR A 240 -30.55 24.50 -18.97
C TYR A 240 -30.22 25.06 -17.59
N SER A 241 -30.02 24.19 -16.60
CA SER A 241 -29.49 24.53 -15.27
C SER A 241 -28.88 23.28 -14.67
N SER A 242 -27.69 23.38 -14.08
CA SER A 242 -27.03 22.28 -13.39
C SER A 242 -26.28 22.81 -12.17
N GLN A 243 -26.38 22.05 -11.08
CA GLN A 243 -25.54 22.09 -9.89
C GLN A 243 -25.45 20.63 -9.43
N VAL A 244 -24.54 19.89 -10.06
CA VAL A 244 -24.30 18.47 -9.84
C VAL A 244 -22.82 18.26 -9.59
N PHE A 245 -22.48 17.53 -8.53
CA PHE A 245 -21.11 17.25 -8.12
C PHE A 245 -20.80 15.77 -8.27
N PHE A 246 -19.54 15.47 -8.58
CA PHE A 246 -19.06 14.11 -8.86
C PHE A 246 -17.80 13.81 -8.04
N SER A 247 -17.84 12.71 -7.27
CA SER A 247 -16.66 12.11 -6.63
C SER A 247 -16.37 10.76 -7.28
N LEU A 248 -15.10 10.45 -7.51
CA LEU A 248 -14.66 9.15 -8.02
C LEU A 248 -13.51 8.63 -7.15
N SER A 249 -13.72 7.44 -6.61
CA SER A 249 -12.83 6.80 -5.66
C SER A 249 -12.56 5.34 -6.03
N TYR A 250 -11.41 4.83 -5.60
CA TYR A 250 -10.99 3.45 -5.80
C TYR A 250 -10.69 2.79 -4.45
N TRP A 251 -10.85 1.47 -4.37
CA TRP A 251 -10.38 0.73 -3.21
C TRP A 251 -8.85 0.64 -3.23
N ASN A 252 -8.18 1.28 -2.27
CA ASN A 252 -6.71 1.34 -2.21
C ASN A 252 -6.06 0.14 -1.47
N GLY A 253 -6.88 -0.77 -0.92
CA GLY A 253 -6.45 -1.87 -0.04
C GLY A 253 -6.94 -1.72 1.39
N HIS A 254 -7.19 -0.49 1.83
CA HIS A 254 -7.52 -0.09 3.20
C HIS A 254 -8.89 0.61 3.31
N ASN A 255 -9.17 1.54 2.39
CA ASN A 255 -10.39 2.34 2.32
C ASN A 255 -10.70 2.73 0.85
N PHE A 256 -11.83 3.39 0.62
CA PHE A 256 -12.04 4.13 -0.62
C PHE A 256 -11.29 5.46 -0.58
N GLN A 257 -10.47 5.71 -1.58
CA GLN A 257 -9.65 6.92 -1.73
C GLN A 257 -10.01 7.61 -3.05
N GLY A 258 -10.18 8.93 -3.02
CA GLY A 258 -10.42 9.75 -4.22
C GLY A 258 -9.24 9.70 -5.20
N ILE A 259 -9.49 9.96 -6.48
CA ILE A 259 -8.44 9.97 -7.49
C ILE A 259 -7.51 11.19 -7.36
N GLU A 260 -6.20 10.95 -7.52
CA GLU A 260 -5.14 11.96 -7.35
C GLU A 260 -4.92 12.83 -8.59
N ASN A 261 -5.37 12.36 -9.76
CA ASN A 261 -5.32 13.10 -11.02
C ASN A 261 -6.68 12.97 -11.69
N ALA A 262 -7.32 14.10 -11.98
CA ALA A 262 -8.69 14.15 -12.49
C ALA A 262 -8.79 15.03 -13.72
N TYR A 263 -9.65 14.63 -14.65
CA TYR A 263 -10.06 15.36 -15.85
C TYR A 263 -11.56 15.61 -15.84
N ASN A 264 -11.99 16.73 -16.43
CA ASN A 264 -13.39 17.19 -16.41
C ASN A 264 -14.27 16.55 -17.50
N PHE A 265 -13.80 15.46 -18.12
CA PHE A 265 -14.48 14.79 -19.21
C PHE A 265 -14.01 13.33 -19.39
N GLY A 266 -14.95 12.49 -19.83
CA GLY A 266 -14.72 11.10 -20.23
C GLY A 266 -14.46 10.94 -21.73
N SER A 267 -14.15 9.72 -22.17
CA SER A 267 -13.86 9.40 -23.57
C SER A 267 -14.40 8.07 -24.09
N ASP A 268 -14.60 7.07 -23.23
CA ASP A 268 -14.99 5.74 -23.71
C ASP A 268 -16.49 5.65 -24.03
N THR A 269 -17.33 6.43 -23.33
CA THR A 269 -18.75 6.53 -23.65
C THR A 269 -19.05 7.45 -24.84
N GLY A 270 -20.08 7.08 -25.62
CA GLY A 270 -20.53 7.86 -26.77
C GLY A 270 -21.61 8.90 -26.44
N GLU A 271 -22.21 8.82 -25.25
CA GLU A 271 -23.18 9.82 -24.77
C GLU A 271 -22.46 11.09 -24.29
N THR A 272 -23.05 12.25 -24.57
CA THR A 272 -22.39 13.54 -24.36
C THR A 272 -23.29 14.56 -23.67
N VAL A 273 -22.72 15.66 -23.22
CA VAL A 273 -23.39 16.84 -22.68
C VAL A 273 -22.94 18.07 -23.45
N SER A 274 -23.84 19.05 -23.57
CA SER A 274 -23.60 20.35 -24.18
C SER A 274 -24.17 21.46 -23.30
N ASN A 275 -23.51 22.61 -23.33
CA ASN A 275 -23.68 23.72 -22.40
C ASN A 275 -23.30 23.31 -20.97
N ALA A 276 -22.14 22.68 -20.80
CA ALA A 276 -21.57 22.29 -19.51
C ALA A 276 -20.21 22.93 -19.21
N VAL A 277 -20.11 23.63 -18.08
CA VAL A 277 -18.85 24.00 -17.43
C VAL A 277 -18.62 23.06 -16.27
N ASP A 278 -17.52 22.32 -16.29
CA ASP A 278 -17.10 21.47 -15.19
C ASP A 278 -15.73 21.90 -14.63
N THR A 279 -15.69 22.11 -13.32
CA THR A 279 -14.58 22.72 -12.58
C THR A 279 -14.43 22.10 -11.20
N THR A 280 -13.22 22.19 -10.65
CA THR A 280 -12.85 21.69 -9.33
C THR A 280 -13.54 22.41 -8.19
N TYR A 281 -14.12 21.63 -7.28
CA TYR A 281 -14.57 22.05 -5.97
C TYR A 281 -13.99 21.10 -4.91
N TYR A 282 -14.14 21.46 -3.64
CA TYR A 282 -13.92 20.57 -2.51
C TYR A 282 -14.93 20.87 -1.41
N TYR A 283 -15.22 19.89 -0.57
CA TYR A 283 -16.06 20.09 0.62
C TYR A 283 -15.25 20.81 1.71
N PRO A 284 -15.62 22.02 2.17
CA PRO A 284 -14.79 22.79 3.11
C PRO A 284 -14.54 22.14 4.47
N PHE A 285 -15.40 21.18 4.85
CA PHE A 285 -15.26 20.39 6.07
C PHE A 285 -14.26 19.24 5.92
N SER A 286 -14.49 18.29 4.99
CA SER A 286 -13.65 17.08 4.84
C SER A 286 -12.42 17.27 3.95
N GLY A 287 -12.41 18.30 3.09
CA GLY A 287 -11.37 18.51 2.10
C GLY A 287 -11.41 17.58 0.89
N GLU A 288 -12.41 16.69 0.80
CA GLU A 288 -12.62 15.83 -0.36
C GLU A 288 -12.87 16.68 -1.62
N LEU A 289 -12.17 16.34 -2.71
CA LEU A 289 -12.30 17.01 -4.01
C LEU A 289 -13.41 16.40 -4.87
N VAL A 290 -14.16 17.25 -5.55
CA VAL A 290 -15.24 16.86 -6.46
C VAL A 290 -15.22 17.70 -7.75
N ALA A 291 -15.62 17.09 -8.86
CA ALA A 291 -15.96 17.84 -10.07
C ALA A 291 -17.36 18.47 -9.91
N GLY A 292 -17.61 19.62 -10.51
CA GLY A 292 -18.86 20.38 -10.34
C GLY A 292 -19.38 20.90 -11.67
N VAL A 293 -20.38 20.21 -12.22
CA VAL A 293 -20.97 20.50 -13.52
C VAL A 293 -22.09 21.54 -13.38
N THR A 294 -21.89 22.69 -14.02
CA THR A 294 -22.83 23.81 -14.13
C THR A 294 -23.19 24.10 -15.59
N ALA A 295 -24.29 24.81 -15.83
CA ALA A 295 -24.72 25.13 -17.19
C ALA A 295 -23.97 26.37 -17.76
N GLY A 296 -23.22 26.20 -18.85
CA GLY A 296 -22.43 27.25 -19.51
C GLY A 296 -21.50 26.67 -20.59
N SER A 297 -20.64 27.49 -21.20
CA SER A 297 -19.62 26.98 -22.15
C SER A 297 -18.27 26.78 -21.44
N GLY A 298 -17.79 25.54 -21.43
CA GLY A 298 -16.54 25.11 -20.78
C GLY A 298 -15.40 24.80 -21.76
N THR A 299 -14.31 24.27 -21.20
CA THR A 299 -13.18 23.71 -21.94
C THR A 299 -12.76 22.39 -21.31
N LEU A 300 -12.37 21.42 -22.14
CA LEU A 300 -11.92 20.11 -21.67
C LEU A 300 -10.48 20.18 -21.14
N GLY A 301 -10.20 19.57 -19.99
CA GLY A 301 -8.89 19.63 -19.35
C GLY A 301 -8.81 18.90 -18.02
N SER A 302 -7.72 19.10 -17.29
CA SER A 302 -7.58 18.58 -15.92
C SER A 302 -8.36 19.44 -14.93
N LEU A 303 -9.01 18.78 -13.97
CA LEU A 303 -9.61 19.37 -12.78
C LEU A 303 -8.53 19.62 -11.72
N TRP A 304 -7.81 18.56 -11.34
CA TRP A 304 -6.66 18.61 -10.44
C TRP A 304 -5.64 17.55 -10.80
N THR A 305 -4.40 17.80 -10.38
CA THR A 305 -3.26 16.90 -10.53
C THR A 305 -2.62 16.59 -9.19
N SER A 306 -1.82 15.53 -9.12
CA SER A 306 -1.24 15.03 -7.86
C SER A 306 -0.25 15.99 -7.20
N ASP A 307 0.16 17.07 -7.87
CA ASP A 307 0.98 18.18 -7.35
C ASP A 307 0.14 19.35 -6.77
N GLN A 308 -1.19 19.30 -6.94
CA GLN A 308 -2.14 20.30 -6.43
C GLN A 308 -2.97 19.81 -5.24
N VAL A 309 -3.05 18.49 -5.05
CA VAL A 309 -3.71 17.82 -3.91
C VAL A 309 -2.67 17.22 -2.97
N SER A 310 -3.10 16.76 -1.80
CA SER A 310 -2.25 16.07 -0.83
C SER A 310 -2.78 14.66 -0.60
N THR A 311 -1.88 13.69 -0.40
CA THR A 311 -2.26 12.34 0.06
C THR A 311 -1.87 12.19 1.53
N LEU A 312 -2.88 12.03 2.38
CA LEU A 312 -2.74 11.81 3.83
C LEU A 312 -2.86 10.33 4.14
N THR A 313 -1.82 9.74 4.71
CA THR A 313 -1.84 8.42 5.34
C THR A 313 -2.06 8.59 6.84
N VAL A 314 -3.07 7.95 7.40
CA VAL A 314 -3.31 7.91 8.85
C VAL A 314 -2.89 6.54 9.38
N GLU A 315 -1.90 6.51 10.26
CA GLU A 315 -1.45 5.31 10.97
C GLU A 315 -2.34 5.12 12.21
N THR A 316 -3.43 4.38 12.02
CA THR A 316 -4.58 4.37 12.94
C THR A 316 -4.35 3.66 14.29
N GLY A 317 -3.22 2.97 14.46
CA GLY A 317 -2.92 2.15 15.64
C GLY A 317 -3.80 0.91 15.84
N MET A 318 -4.74 0.62 14.94
CA MET A 318 -5.72 -0.48 15.10
C MET A 318 -6.13 -1.11 13.77
N GLN A 319 -6.56 -2.38 13.77
CA GLN A 319 -6.76 -3.12 12.51
C GLN A 319 -7.94 -2.65 11.64
N SER A 320 -8.99 -2.07 12.23
CA SER A 320 -10.16 -1.59 11.51
C SER A 320 -10.99 -0.65 12.37
N GLY A 321 -11.63 0.35 11.74
CA GLY A 321 -12.45 1.35 12.41
C GLY A 321 -12.93 2.41 11.42
N TYR A 322 -13.10 3.63 11.92
CA TYR A 322 -13.43 4.80 11.11
C TYR A 322 -12.41 5.91 11.35
N VAL A 323 -12.00 6.60 10.28
CA VAL A 323 -11.22 7.84 10.39
C VAL A 323 -12.10 9.02 10.02
N VAL A 324 -12.07 10.07 10.84
CA VAL A 324 -12.67 11.38 10.50
C VAL A 324 -11.51 12.34 10.28
N VAL A 325 -11.45 12.90 9.07
CA VAL A 325 -10.48 13.92 8.69
C VAL A 325 -11.28 15.18 8.37
N TYR A 326 -11.01 16.28 9.07
CA TYR A 326 -11.72 17.52 8.86
C TYR A 326 -10.84 18.75 9.07
N ASN A 327 -11.19 19.85 8.39
CA ASN A 327 -10.53 21.14 8.44
C ASN A 327 -10.43 21.66 9.89
N ASP A 328 -9.20 21.90 10.36
CA ASP A 328 -8.94 22.27 11.77
C ASP A 328 -9.53 23.62 12.20
N THR A 329 -10.04 24.44 11.26
CA THR A 329 -10.74 25.69 11.59
C THR A 329 -12.13 25.47 12.20
N TYR A 330 -12.70 24.27 12.08
CA TYR A 330 -13.98 23.90 12.67
C TYR A 330 -13.83 23.47 14.14
N GLN A 331 -14.80 23.84 14.98
CA GLN A 331 -14.86 23.35 16.36
C GLN A 331 -15.11 21.85 16.38
N TYR A 332 -14.37 21.11 17.22
CA TYR A 332 -14.63 19.71 17.49
C TYR A 332 -16.09 19.45 17.91
N SER A 333 -16.67 18.36 17.40
CA SER A 333 -17.99 17.88 17.77
C SER A 333 -17.99 16.35 17.84
N PRO A 334 -18.54 15.73 18.92
CA PRO A 334 -18.66 14.28 18.99
C PRO A 334 -19.57 13.70 17.89
N ASN A 335 -20.43 14.52 17.28
CA ASN A 335 -21.32 14.08 16.20
C ASN A 335 -20.59 13.85 14.86
N TYR A 336 -19.30 14.21 14.75
CA TYR A 336 -18.52 13.98 13.52
C TYR A 336 -18.19 12.51 13.25
N GLU A 337 -18.43 11.61 14.20
CA GLU A 337 -18.36 10.15 14.00
C GLU A 337 -19.17 9.70 12.76
N GLY A 338 -20.33 10.32 12.51
CA GLY A 338 -21.16 10.06 11.33
C GLY A 338 -20.60 10.55 9.99
N GLN A 339 -19.39 11.11 9.97
CA GLN A 339 -18.61 11.44 8.77
C GLN A 339 -17.39 10.50 8.61
N GLY A 340 -17.33 9.42 9.41
CA GLY A 340 -16.20 8.50 9.44
C GLY A 340 -16.05 7.66 8.17
N ILE A 341 -14.87 7.72 7.57
CA ILE A 341 -14.46 6.87 6.45
C ILE A 341 -14.01 5.52 7.02
N PRO A 342 -14.65 4.39 6.65
CA PRO A 342 -14.27 3.07 7.16
C PRO A 342 -12.91 2.63 6.60
N PHE A 343 -12.10 2.00 7.44
CA PHE A 343 -10.78 1.49 7.06
C PHE A 343 -10.50 0.07 7.58
N THR A 344 -9.53 -0.61 6.95
CA THR A 344 -9.01 -1.93 7.35
C THR A 344 -7.51 -2.06 7.12
N GLY A 345 -6.85 -2.97 7.84
CA GLY A 345 -5.42 -3.27 7.69
C GLY A 345 -4.47 -2.26 8.33
N GLY A 346 -4.91 -1.47 9.30
CA GLY A 346 -4.05 -0.59 10.09
C GLY A 346 -3.90 0.86 9.60
N LEU A 347 -4.23 1.12 8.34
CA LEU A 347 -4.03 2.42 7.68
C LEU A 347 -5.34 2.97 7.11
N ALA A 348 -5.38 4.27 6.85
CA ALA A 348 -6.34 4.90 5.96
C ALA A 348 -5.62 5.95 5.10
N ASN A 349 -5.74 5.88 3.78
CA ASN A 349 -5.11 6.84 2.86
C ASN A 349 -6.19 7.68 2.17
N LEU A 350 -6.07 8.99 2.25
CA LEU A 350 -7.04 9.96 1.74
C LEU A 350 -6.37 10.89 0.75
N THR A 351 -7.07 11.26 -0.33
CA THR A 351 -6.65 12.35 -1.23
C THR A 351 -7.52 13.55 -0.93
N VAL A 352 -6.89 14.65 -0.50
CA VAL A 352 -7.57 15.81 0.10
C VAL A 352 -6.99 17.12 -0.42
N TYR A 353 -7.77 18.19 -0.32
CA TYR A 353 -7.34 19.54 -0.65
C TYR A 353 -6.25 20.04 0.34
N PRO A 354 -5.22 20.78 -0.09
CA PRO A 354 -4.16 21.23 0.82
C PRO A 354 -4.67 22.26 1.85
N MET A 355 -4.73 21.85 3.13
CA MET A 355 -5.02 22.70 4.29
C MET A 355 -4.58 21.99 5.58
N ASN A 356 -4.89 22.58 6.73
CA ASN A 356 -4.70 21.93 8.02
C ASN A 356 -5.91 21.05 8.38
N TYR A 357 -5.63 19.88 8.93
CA TYR A 357 -6.64 18.90 9.31
C TYR A 357 -6.49 18.47 10.76
N ALA A 358 -7.63 18.38 11.45
CA ALA A 358 -7.79 17.53 12.61
C ALA A 358 -8.11 16.09 12.14
N VAL A 359 -7.48 15.11 12.79
CA VAL A 359 -7.63 13.69 12.50
C VAL A 359 -8.12 12.99 13.76
N LEU A 360 -9.20 12.22 13.63
CA LEU A 360 -9.79 11.44 14.72
C LEU A 360 -9.93 9.98 14.25
N VAL A 361 -9.50 9.03 15.07
CA VAL A 361 -9.63 7.59 14.79
C VAL A 361 -10.58 6.95 15.80
N TYR A 362 -11.66 6.37 15.30
CA TYR A 362 -12.69 5.70 16.09
C TYR A 362 -12.66 4.18 15.87
N SER A 363 -12.94 3.43 16.92
CA SER A 363 -13.19 1.99 16.84
C SER A 363 -14.49 1.68 16.10
N ALA A 364 -14.67 0.43 15.69
CA ALA A 364 -15.94 -0.07 15.15
C ALA A 364 -17.13 0.00 16.15
N GLN A 365 -16.89 0.41 17.40
CA GLN A 365 -17.90 0.63 18.44
C GLN A 365 -18.11 2.13 18.77
N GLY A 366 -17.52 3.05 18.00
CA GLY A 366 -17.65 4.50 18.21
C GLY A 366 -16.76 5.07 19.32
N GLN A 367 -15.81 4.30 19.85
CA GLN A 367 -14.86 4.80 20.84
C GLN A 367 -13.72 5.55 20.14
N LEU A 368 -13.46 6.80 20.54
CA LEU A 368 -12.28 7.54 20.09
C LEU A 368 -11.00 6.89 20.67
N ILE A 369 -10.07 6.51 19.78
CA ILE A 369 -8.84 5.76 20.11
C ILE A 369 -7.59 6.64 20.03
N GLY A 370 -7.60 7.66 19.18
CA GLY A 370 -6.53 8.66 19.15
C GLY A 370 -6.83 9.80 18.19
N GLU A 371 -6.07 10.88 18.39
CA GLU A 371 -6.20 12.13 17.67
C GLU A 371 -4.83 12.62 17.16
N ALA A 372 -4.86 13.45 16.13
CA ALA A 372 -3.71 14.20 15.63
C ALA A 372 -4.17 15.51 14.96
N ASN A 373 -3.24 16.41 14.68
CA ASN A 373 -3.40 17.39 13.60
C ASN A 373 -2.24 17.34 12.61
N VAL A 374 -2.51 17.73 11.37
CA VAL A 374 -1.55 17.70 10.27
C VAL A 374 -1.77 18.89 9.34
N ALA A 375 -0.69 19.61 9.01
CA ALA A 375 -0.69 20.60 7.95
C ALA A 375 -0.27 19.92 6.63
N LEU A 376 -1.03 20.14 5.56
CA LEU A 376 -0.77 19.52 4.25
C LEU A 376 -0.59 20.58 3.16
N TYR A 377 0.44 20.41 2.33
CA TYR A 377 0.70 21.23 1.15
C TYR A 377 0.52 20.43 -0.15
N GLY A 378 0.28 21.11 -1.27
CA GLY A 378 0.04 20.48 -2.57
C GLY A 378 1.26 19.69 -3.05
N GLY A 379 1.04 18.47 -3.51
CA GLY A 379 2.09 17.54 -3.95
C GLY A 379 2.71 16.68 -2.84
N GLU A 380 2.26 16.84 -1.60
CA GLU A 380 2.79 16.07 -0.47
C GLU A 380 2.08 14.72 -0.27
N VAL A 381 2.89 13.73 0.12
CA VAL A 381 2.42 12.46 0.68
C VAL A 381 2.90 12.42 2.12
N THR A 382 1.99 12.60 3.06
CA THR A 382 2.29 12.79 4.49
C THR A 382 1.66 11.67 5.29
N SER A 383 2.43 11.04 6.19
CA SER A 383 1.91 10.09 7.18
C SER A 383 1.75 10.78 8.53
N THR A 384 0.68 10.46 9.25
CA THR A 384 0.50 10.87 10.64
C THR A 384 -0.06 9.71 11.48
N PRO A 385 0.63 9.28 12.55
CA PRO A 385 0.04 8.41 13.57
C PRO A 385 -0.88 9.20 14.50
N VAL A 386 -1.64 8.47 15.31
CA VAL A 386 -2.55 9.03 16.32
C VAL A 386 -2.19 8.51 17.71
N THR A 387 -2.50 9.31 18.73
CA THR A 387 -2.38 8.92 20.15
C THR A 387 -3.52 9.54 20.95
N GLN A 388 -3.79 9.05 22.16
CA GLN A 388 -4.74 9.72 23.05
C GLN A 388 -4.13 11.02 23.57
N PHE A 389 -4.66 12.15 23.09
CA PHE A 389 -4.19 13.47 23.43
C PHE A 389 -4.26 13.69 24.95
N SER A 390 -3.10 13.93 25.57
CA SER A 390 -3.03 14.11 27.01
C SER A 390 -1.90 15.04 27.44
N LEU A 391 -2.07 15.57 28.64
CA LEU A 391 -1.18 16.52 29.30
C LEU A 391 -0.77 15.92 30.64
N SER A 392 0.47 16.16 31.05
CA SER A 392 1.02 15.74 32.33
C SER A 392 1.82 16.89 32.95
N VAL A 393 1.50 17.21 34.21
CA VAL A 393 2.19 18.19 35.04
C VAL A 393 2.29 17.63 36.47
N PRO A 394 3.27 18.07 37.29
CA PRO A 394 3.30 17.72 38.70
C PRO A 394 2.02 18.18 39.42
N GLY A 395 1.47 17.38 40.33
CA GLY A 395 0.28 17.79 41.10
C GLY A 395 0.57 18.90 42.11
N ALA A 396 1.79 18.95 42.67
CA ALA A 396 2.25 20.01 43.55
C ALA A 396 3.78 20.21 43.48
N VAL A 397 4.26 21.42 43.76
CA VAL A 397 5.68 21.82 43.79
C VAL A 397 5.97 22.70 45.02
N THR A 398 7.11 22.52 45.67
CA THR A 398 7.53 23.34 46.84
C THR A 398 8.91 23.92 46.61
N GLU A 399 9.03 25.24 46.78
CA GLU A 399 10.21 26.02 46.42
C GLU A 399 10.67 26.94 47.55
N THR A 400 11.92 27.41 47.45
CA THR A 400 12.50 28.39 48.39
C THR A 400 12.90 29.71 47.73
N THR A 401 12.82 29.77 46.40
CA THR A 401 13.02 30.97 45.58
C THR A 401 11.69 31.49 45.05
N LEU A 402 11.65 32.78 44.70
CA LEU A 402 10.48 33.41 44.09
C LEU A 402 10.35 33.12 42.58
N THR A 403 11.34 32.45 41.98
CA THR A 403 11.42 32.08 40.57
C THR A 403 11.89 30.62 40.47
N PHE A 404 11.22 29.82 39.63
CA PHE A 404 11.40 28.37 39.48
C PHE A 404 10.71 27.90 38.17
N SER A 405 10.92 26.63 37.78
CA SER A 405 10.41 26.07 36.53
C SER A 405 9.65 24.76 36.77
N ILE A 406 8.50 24.56 36.11
CA ILE A 406 7.66 23.37 36.22
C ILE A 406 7.67 22.61 34.88
N PRO A 407 7.95 21.30 34.83
CA PRO A 407 7.88 20.53 33.59
C PRO A 407 6.43 20.32 33.14
N VAL A 408 6.19 20.44 31.84
CA VAL A 408 4.90 20.26 31.17
C VAL A 408 5.09 19.28 30.02
N THR A 409 4.60 18.05 30.18
CA THR A 409 4.71 16.99 29.18
C THR A 409 3.40 16.83 28.43
N VAL A 410 3.45 16.79 27.10
CA VAL A 410 2.30 16.65 26.20
C VAL A 410 2.48 15.41 25.34
N TYR A 411 1.44 14.57 25.28
CA TYR A 411 1.38 13.42 24.39
C TYR A 411 0.40 13.72 23.26
N ALA A 412 0.90 13.83 22.03
CA ALA A 412 0.14 14.25 20.87
C ALA A 412 0.90 13.91 19.58
N TYR A 413 0.21 14.02 18.43
CA TYR A 413 0.85 14.16 17.13
C TYR A 413 0.34 15.44 16.45
N GLY A 414 1.26 16.29 16.00
CA GLY A 414 0.95 17.59 15.40
C GLY A 414 1.31 18.79 16.28
N THR A 415 0.74 19.96 15.99
CA THR A 415 1.05 21.22 16.69
C THR A 415 0.03 21.52 17.79
N VAL A 416 0.50 21.59 19.03
CA VAL A 416 -0.33 21.88 20.21
C VAL A 416 -0.13 23.32 20.65
N THR A 417 -1.24 24.03 20.93
CA THR A 417 -1.21 25.38 21.51
C THR A 417 -1.27 25.27 23.03
N LEU A 418 -0.34 25.92 23.73
CA LEU A 418 -0.22 25.91 25.19
C LEU A 418 -0.57 27.27 25.79
N SER A 419 -1.25 27.27 26.92
CA SER A 419 -1.55 28.48 27.69
C SER A 419 -1.66 28.18 29.19
N VAL A 420 -1.53 29.21 30.03
CA VAL A 420 -1.60 29.08 31.49
C VAL A 420 -2.57 30.09 32.10
N ILE A 421 -3.47 29.58 32.92
CA ILE A 421 -4.36 30.37 33.77
C ILE A 421 -3.65 30.51 35.13
N ALA A 422 -3.30 31.73 35.51
CA ALA A 422 -2.52 32.04 36.71
C ALA A 422 -3.18 33.12 37.59
N PRO A 423 -2.97 33.11 38.93
CA PRO A 423 -3.50 34.12 39.84
C PRO A 423 -2.88 35.51 39.63
N SER A 424 -3.63 36.55 40.02
CA SER A 424 -3.17 37.93 39.93
C SER A 424 -1.83 38.16 40.66
N GLY A 425 -0.85 38.68 39.92
CA GLY A 425 0.49 38.97 40.44
C GLY A 425 1.53 37.86 40.19
N VAL A 426 1.14 36.69 39.71
CA VAL A 426 2.06 35.68 39.18
C VAL A 426 2.39 36.02 37.71
N THR A 427 3.67 35.94 37.34
CA THR A 427 4.12 36.06 35.95
C THR A 427 4.72 34.75 35.49
N TYR A 428 4.49 34.36 34.23
CA TYR A 428 5.01 33.12 33.68
C TYR A 428 5.57 33.28 32.26
N THR A 429 6.39 32.31 31.82
CA THR A 429 6.82 32.12 30.43
C THR A 429 6.64 30.65 30.05
N LEU A 430 6.06 30.39 28.88
CA LEU A 430 5.86 29.08 28.26
C LEU A 430 5.81 29.29 26.73
N PRO A 431 6.26 28.34 25.89
CA PRO A 431 6.02 28.41 24.44
C PRO A 431 4.51 28.46 24.14
N GLY A 432 4.08 29.37 23.26
CA GLY A 432 2.67 29.45 22.88
C GLY A 432 2.20 28.28 22.01
N GLN A 433 3.12 27.65 21.27
CA GLN A 433 2.88 26.46 20.47
C GLN A 433 4.10 25.54 20.53
N VAL A 434 3.86 24.24 20.46
CA VAL A 434 4.87 23.17 20.39
C VAL A 434 4.44 22.13 19.35
N THR A 435 5.37 21.66 18.52
CA THR A 435 5.11 20.52 17.62
C THR A 435 5.55 19.24 18.31
N VAL A 436 4.64 18.27 18.39
CA VAL A 436 4.77 17.03 19.15
C VAL A 436 4.77 15.83 18.20
N ASP A 437 5.71 14.92 18.43
CA ASP A 437 5.84 13.64 17.71
C ASP A 437 5.78 12.51 18.75
N GLY A 438 4.57 12.19 19.22
CA GLY A 438 4.28 11.22 20.27
C GLY A 438 4.38 11.82 21.67
N GLU A 439 5.51 12.44 22.01
CA GLU A 439 5.77 13.08 23.31
C GLU A 439 6.68 14.31 23.16
N ALA A 440 6.36 15.39 23.90
CA ALA A 440 7.23 16.56 24.07
C ALA A 440 7.15 17.06 25.51
N THR A 441 8.26 17.58 26.05
CA THR A 441 8.31 18.20 27.38
C THR A 441 8.85 19.62 27.30
N GLU A 442 8.04 20.58 27.71
CA GLU A 442 8.37 22.01 27.83
C GLU A 442 8.50 22.41 29.30
N TYR A 443 9.02 23.61 29.56
CA TYR A 443 9.16 24.15 30.91
C TYR A 443 8.35 25.44 31.08
N LEU A 444 7.49 25.45 32.09
CA LEU A 444 6.75 26.61 32.56
C LEU A 444 7.60 27.36 33.60
N ASP A 445 8.25 28.44 33.19
CA ASP A 445 8.98 29.33 34.10
C ASP A 445 7.99 30.23 34.83
N VAL A 446 8.01 30.23 36.17
CA VAL A 446 7.07 30.96 37.02
C VAL A 446 7.85 31.94 37.91
N THR A 447 7.26 33.12 38.16
CA THR A 447 7.73 34.04 39.20
C THR A 447 6.56 34.55 40.03
N VAL A 448 6.70 34.46 41.36
CA VAL A 448 5.66 34.81 42.35
C VAL A 448 6.09 36.03 43.19
N PRO A 449 5.15 36.88 43.65
CA PRO A 449 5.49 38.16 44.27
C PRO A 449 5.99 38.06 45.73
N ARG A 450 5.75 36.94 46.42
CA ARG A 450 6.13 36.70 47.83
C ARG A 450 6.01 35.22 48.19
N PRO A 451 6.57 34.76 49.33
CA PRO A 451 6.24 33.48 49.93
C PRO A 451 4.72 33.31 50.13
N GLY A 452 4.18 32.12 49.83
CA GLY A 452 2.75 31.82 49.79
C GLY A 452 2.41 30.59 48.94
N THR A 453 1.12 30.32 48.77
CA THR A 453 0.57 29.23 47.93
C THR A 453 -0.13 29.78 46.68
N TYR A 454 0.02 29.12 45.53
CA TYR A 454 -0.49 29.54 44.22
C TYR A 454 -0.97 28.33 43.39
N ASP A 455 -2.20 28.41 42.86
CA ASP A 455 -2.74 27.40 41.94
C ASP A 455 -2.55 27.85 40.48
N LEU A 456 -1.94 27.02 39.64
CA LEU A 456 -1.79 27.27 38.20
C LEU A 456 -2.55 26.19 37.43
N THR A 457 -3.18 26.54 36.30
CA THR A 457 -3.77 25.55 35.38
C THR A 457 -3.17 25.71 34.00
N VAL A 458 -2.59 24.62 33.50
CA VAL A 458 -2.01 24.53 32.15
C VAL A 458 -3.07 23.93 31.23
N VAL A 459 -3.32 24.59 30.10
CA VAL A 459 -4.29 24.18 29.08
C VAL A 459 -3.55 23.91 27.77
N ALA A 460 -3.70 22.70 27.26
CA ALA A 460 -3.14 22.26 25.98
C ALA A 460 -4.29 22.01 24.98
N THR A 461 -4.25 22.68 23.83
CA THR A 461 -5.28 22.57 22.77
C THR A 461 -4.65 21.98 21.51
N LEU A 462 -5.20 20.85 21.03
CA LEU A 462 -4.72 20.19 19.79
C LEU A 462 -5.40 20.80 18.55
N PHE A 463 -6.70 21.07 18.62
CA PHE A 463 -7.46 21.82 17.61
C PHE A 463 -8.69 22.46 18.29
N PRO A 464 -9.37 23.42 17.65
CA PRO A 464 -10.40 24.22 18.31
C PRO A 464 -11.53 23.36 18.92
N GLY A 465 -11.80 23.56 20.20
CA GLY A 465 -12.79 22.77 20.95
C GLY A 465 -12.27 21.41 21.48
N PHE A 466 -11.03 21.02 21.19
CA PHE A 466 -10.40 19.80 21.69
C PHE A 466 -9.14 20.14 22.50
N TYR A 467 -9.31 20.20 23.82
CA TYR A 467 -8.27 20.60 24.77
C TYR A 467 -8.30 19.73 26.03
N VAL A 468 -7.16 19.69 26.72
CA VAL A 468 -7.00 19.08 28.03
C VAL A 468 -6.42 20.12 29.00
N GLU A 469 -6.80 20.03 30.26
CA GLU A 469 -6.35 20.96 31.31
C GLU A 469 -5.95 20.20 32.58
N ASN A 470 -4.82 20.59 33.18
CA ASN A 470 -4.35 20.07 34.46
C ASN A 470 -3.89 21.22 35.37
N SER A 471 -4.08 21.06 36.68
CA SER A 471 -3.68 22.05 37.69
C SER A 471 -2.46 21.60 38.49
N VAL A 472 -1.66 22.57 38.97
CA VAL A 472 -0.52 22.37 39.87
C VAL A 472 -0.57 23.37 41.04
N GLU A 473 -0.45 22.87 42.27
CA GLU A 473 -0.33 23.68 43.50
C GLU A 473 1.14 24.03 43.78
N VAL A 474 1.45 25.29 44.12
CA VAL A 474 2.84 25.74 44.33
C VAL A 474 3.04 26.50 45.65
N LEU A 475 4.07 26.16 46.44
CA LEU A 475 4.35 26.70 47.79
C LEU A 475 5.77 27.32 47.93
N VAL A 476 5.93 28.49 48.57
CA VAL A 476 7.24 29.21 48.74
C VAL A 476 7.49 29.76 50.17
N THR A 477 8.74 29.78 50.69
CA THR A 477 9.12 30.03 52.13
C THR A 477 10.35 30.95 52.42
N GLN A 478 10.78 31.17 53.69
CA GLN A 478 11.89 32.09 54.14
C GLN A 478 12.76 31.54 55.33
N PRO A 479 14.03 31.98 55.55
CA PRO A 479 14.97 31.37 56.53
C PRO A 479 15.11 32.10 57.89
N THR A 480 15.44 31.34 58.96
CA THR A 480 15.55 31.78 60.37
C THR A 480 16.68 31.04 61.12
N VAL A 481 17.19 31.56 62.26
CA VAL A 481 18.04 30.78 63.19
C VAL A 481 17.22 30.30 64.39
N GLN A 482 17.51 29.09 64.88
CA GLN A 482 16.65 28.39 65.82
C GLN A 482 17.37 28.22 67.15
N VAL A 483 16.87 28.87 68.20
CA VAL A 483 17.27 28.56 69.58
C VAL A 483 16.14 27.83 70.29
N ALA A 484 16.49 26.75 70.98
CA ALA A 484 15.59 25.96 71.79
C ALA A 484 15.89 26.16 73.28
N PHE A 485 14.95 26.79 73.99
CA PHE A 485 14.89 26.74 75.44
C PHE A 485 14.05 25.57 75.86
N VAL A 486 14.68 24.42 76.07
CA VAL A 486 13.96 23.22 76.51
C VAL A 486 14.27 22.99 77.98
N TYR A 487 13.23 22.78 78.75
CA TYR A 487 13.36 21.76 79.76
C TYR A 487 12.88 20.47 79.08
N GLU A 488 13.53 19.37 79.38
CA GLU A 488 12.82 18.10 79.34
C GLU A 488 12.09 17.99 80.68
N VAL A 489 10.75 17.91 80.65
CA VAL A 489 10.12 17.09 81.67
C VAL A 489 10.29 15.70 81.10
N ILE A 490 10.86 14.81 81.88
CA ILE A 490 10.66 13.37 81.75
C ILE A 490 9.18 13.15 82.11
N GLY A 491 8.42 13.40 81.03
CA GLY A 491 7.00 13.45 80.78
C GLY A 491 6.34 14.83 80.56
N GLN A 492 5.11 15.04 81.03
CA GLN A 492 4.24 16.12 80.54
C GLN A 492 4.65 17.53 81.03
N PRO A 493 4.12 18.61 80.40
CA PRO A 493 4.48 19.96 80.80
C PRO A 493 4.06 20.26 82.24
N LEU A 494 4.96 20.92 82.98
CA LEU A 494 4.65 21.49 84.29
C LEU A 494 3.33 22.29 84.19
N PRO A 495 2.38 22.18 85.15
CA PRO A 495 0.97 22.54 84.94
C PRO A 495 0.75 24.05 84.83
N THR A 496 1.78 24.81 85.19
CA THR A 496 2.15 26.04 84.50
C THR A 496 3.57 25.84 83.99
N SER A 497 3.84 26.14 82.72
CA SER A 497 5.20 26.05 82.19
C SER A 497 6.19 26.77 83.11
N PRO A 498 7.38 26.20 83.34
CA PRO A 498 8.47 26.95 83.95
C PRO A 498 8.80 28.08 82.98
N THR A 499 8.87 29.29 83.50
CA THR A 499 9.07 30.46 82.67
C THR A 499 10.55 30.63 82.34
N VAL A 500 10.88 30.75 81.05
CA VAL A 500 12.14 31.38 80.63
C VAL A 500 11.90 32.86 80.37
N THR A 501 12.81 33.74 80.78
CA THR A 501 12.67 35.18 80.50
C THR A 501 13.72 35.64 79.50
N LEU A 502 13.29 36.17 78.34
CA LEU A 502 14.17 36.51 77.22
C LEU A 502 14.21 38.02 76.92
N GLN A 503 15.31 38.50 76.32
CA GLN A 503 15.49 39.89 75.91
C GLN A 503 16.09 40.01 74.50
N PHE A 504 15.42 40.75 73.61
CA PHE A 504 15.70 40.82 72.16
C PHE A 504 16.59 42.02 71.77
N PRO A 505 17.30 41.96 70.60
CA PRO A 505 18.20 43.03 70.14
C PRO A 505 17.59 44.42 69.91
N ASN A 506 16.27 44.52 69.69
CA ASN A 506 15.56 45.79 69.55
C ASN A 506 15.24 46.48 70.89
N GLY A 507 15.62 45.86 72.03
CA GLY A 507 15.49 46.40 73.38
C GLY A 507 14.27 45.93 74.17
N THR A 508 13.42 45.04 73.64
CA THR A 508 12.26 44.50 74.36
C THR A 508 12.61 43.25 75.17
N THR A 509 11.89 43.03 76.28
CA THR A 509 11.98 41.85 77.15
C THR A 509 10.63 41.19 77.23
N GLU A 510 10.57 39.86 77.05
CA GLU A 510 9.35 39.07 77.21
C GLU A 510 9.65 37.76 77.95
N SER A 511 8.76 37.40 78.87
CA SER A 511 8.80 36.10 79.55
C SER A 511 7.96 35.10 78.78
N PHE A 512 8.57 33.96 78.48
CA PHE A 512 8.01 32.90 77.67
C PHE A 512 7.81 31.63 78.50
N PRO A 513 6.67 30.95 78.37
CA PRO A 513 6.55 29.57 78.86
C PRO A 513 7.51 28.68 78.06
N MET A 514 8.35 27.90 78.74
CA MET A 514 9.11 26.82 78.09
C MET A 514 8.21 25.57 77.84
N PRO A 515 8.66 24.57 77.05
CA PRO A 515 9.79 24.65 76.14
C PRO A 515 9.45 25.62 75.01
N ILE A 516 10.41 26.43 74.61
CA ILE A 516 10.20 27.40 73.56
C ILE A 516 11.37 27.38 72.58
N SER A 517 11.10 26.80 71.42
CA SER A 517 11.96 26.92 70.23
C SER A 517 11.47 28.08 69.40
N LEU A 518 12.33 29.08 69.20
CA LEU A 518 11.99 30.27 68.44
C LEU A 518 12.99 30.49 67.32
N ALA A 519 12.43 30.81 66.16
CA ALA A 519 13.04 31.55 65.07
C ALA A 519 13.41 32.98 65.53
N VAL A 520 14.40 33.11 66.42
CA VAL A 520 14.82 34.43 66.92
C VAL A 520 15.79 35.11 65.95
N PRO A 521 15.79 36.45 65.88
CA PRO A 521 16.95 37.18 65.40
C PRO A 521 18.19 36.87 66.26
N VAL A 522 19.35 36.72 65.63
CA VAL A 522 20.65 36.47 66.30
C VAL A 522 20.92 37.51 67.40
N GLY A 523 21.17 37.06 68.66
CA GLY A 523 21.67 37.89 69.78
C GLY A 523 20.74 38.11 71.01
N THR A 524 20.28 37.06 71.70
CA THR A 524 19.23 37.09 72.77
C THR A 524 19.72 36.48 74.13
N THR A 525 19.08 36.70 75.31
CA THR A 525 19.53 36.26 76.69
C THR A 525 18.46 35.51 77.55
N TYR A 526 18.75 34.78 78.67
CA TYR A 526 17.77 33.88 79.40
C TYR A 526 17.98 33.39 80.90
N SER A 527 16.93 32.84 81.60
CA SER A 527 16.94 32.11 82.95
C SER A 527 15.69 31.21 83.31
N VAL A 528 15.69 30.23 84.26
CA VAL A 528 14.64 29.11 84.46
C VAL A 528 14.17 28.73 85.93
N GLN A 529 13.03 27.98 86.14
CA GLN A 529 12.27 27.70 87.42
C GLN A 529 12.14 26.20 87.91
N GLN A 530 12.13 25.89 89.25
CA GLN A 530 12.47 24.55 89.86
C GLN A 530 11.40 23.53 90.44
N ILE A 531 10.17 23.84 90.89
CA ILE A 531 9.15 22.79 91.24
C ILE A 531 7.76 23.33 90.89
N VAL A 532 6.88 22.52 90.31
CA VAL A 532 5.53 22.97 89.92
C VAL A 532 4.47 21.88 90.13
N GLY A 533 3.38 22.23 90.82
CA GLY A 533 2.11 21.46 90.85
C GLY A 533 2.09 20.16 91.65
N THR A 534 1.11 20.03 92.57
CA THR A 534 0.86 18.81 93.36
C THR A 534 -0.63 18.60 93.67
N SER A 535 -1.42 18.26 92.64
CA SER A 535 -2.87 17.99 92.79
C SER A 535 -3.36 16.91 91.80
N GLN A 536 -4.49 16.26 92.12
CA GLN A 536 -5.17 15.26 91.29
C GLN A 536 -4.31 14.08 90.77
N GLY A 537 -3.32 13.62 91.55
CA GLY A 537 -2.53 12.44 91.20
C GLY A 537 -1.37 12.70 90.23
N ILE A 538 -0.96 13.96 90.08
CA ILE A 538 0.17 14.39 89.25
C ILE A 538 1.16 15.23 90.09
N ARG A 539 2.46 15.14 89.80
CA ARG A 539 3.52 16.00 90.36
C ARG A 539 4.72 16.15 89.42
N TRP A 540 5.44 17.27 89.45
CA TRP A 540 6.68 17.51 88.67
C TRP A 540 7.87 17.89 89.57
N ALA A 541 9.02 17.26 89.40
CA ALA A 541 10.21 17.46 90.25
C ALA A 541 11.56 17.26 89.52
N THR A 542 12.36 18.33 89.41
CA THR A 542 13.79 18.23 89.03
C THR A 542 14.69 17.94 90.25
N PRO A 543 15.91 17.42 90.04
CA PRO A 543 16.99 17.53 91.00
C PRO A 543 17.59 18.97 91.23
N THR A 544 17.70 19.90 90.24
CA THR A 544 18.49 21.22 90.28
C THR A 544 18.01 22.40 89.35
N ALA A 545 18.77 23.52 89.14
CA ALA A 545 18.34 24.82 88.49
C ALA A 545 19.43 25.60 87.66
N VAL A 546 19.08 26.60 86.79
CA VAL A 546 19.83 26.98 85.52
C VAL A 546 19.62 28.44 84.90
N GLU A 547 20.60 29.06 84.12
CA GLU A 547 20.51 30.36 83.30
C GLU A 547 21.64 30.67 82.19
N GLY A 548 21.55 31.70 81.27
CA GLY A 548 22.61 32.05 80.20
C GLY A 548 22.36 33.08 79.00
N PHE A 549 23.05 32.93 77.81
CA PHE A 549 23.04 33.78 76.54
C PHE A 549 22.85 33.00 75.18
N VAL A 550 22.49 33.65 74.03
CA VAL A 550 22.26 33.04 72.67
C VAL A 550 22.85 33.82 71.46
N ASN A 551 23.68 33.19 70.61
CA ASN A 551 24.27 33.80 69.38
C ASN A 551 24.27 32.93 68.10
N GLU A 552 23.93 31.65 68.17
CA GLU A 552 23.90 30.71 67.04
C GLU A 552 22.77 29.69 67.26
N SER A 553 22.45 28.84 66.26
CA SER A 553 21.40 27.82 66.44
C SER A 553 21.86 26.74 67.43
N GLY A 554 21.06 26.45 68.46
CA GLY A 554 21.44 25.53 69.54
C GLY A 554 20.34 25.31 70.59
N SER A 555 20.61 24.42 71.55
CA SER A 555 19.69 24.05 72.64
C SER A 555 20.31 24.28 74.01
N ILE A 556 19.45 24.52 75.00
CA ILE A 556 19.76 24.62 76.43
C ILE A 556 18.73 23.79 77.19
N ASP A 557 19.20 22.82 77.97
CA ASP A 557 18.38 21.69 78.44
C ASP A 557 18.32 21.59 80.00
N VAL A 558 17.14 21.32 80.57
CA VAL A 558 16.91 21.22 82.03
C VAL A 558 15.93 20.07 82.37
N VAL A 559 16.21 19.23 83.37
CA VAL A 559 15.49 17.94 83.55
C VAL A 559 14.53 17.90 84.75
N TYR A 560 13.23 17.70 84.53
CA TYR A 560 12.19 17.53 85.56
C TYR A 560 11.54 16.15 85.43
N TYR A 561 11.38 15.36 86.47
CA TYR A 561 10.58 14.13 86.40
C TYR A 561 9.17 14.44 86.90
N GLU A 562 8.16 14.32 86.04
CA GLU A 562 6.78 14.22 86.52
C GLU A 562 6.40 12.76 86.70
N GLN A 563 5.37 12.52 87.51
CA GLN A 563 4.92 11.18 87.88
C GLN A 563 3.38 11.15 87.99
N TYR A 564 2.80 10.03 87.56
CA TYR A 564 1.35 9.74 87.57
C TYR A 564 1.01 8.50 88.40
N LEU A 565 -0.23 8.44 88.89
CA LEU A 565 -0.78 7.28 89.61
C LEU A 565 -1.70 6.46 88.68
N VAL A 566 -1.28 5.25 88.30
CA VAL A 566 -1.91 4.46 87.21
C VAL A 566 -2.33 3.06 87.64
N THR A 567 -3.48 2.61 87.14
CA THR A 567 -3.99 1.23 87.19
C THR A 567 -3.82 0.56 85.83
N PHE A 568 -3.38 -0.68 85.78
CA PHE A 568 -3.22 -1.50 84.57
C PHE A 568 -4.38 -2.54 84.48
N GLU A 569 -5.01 -2.71 83.31
CA GLU A 569 -6.11 -3.65 82.99
C GLU A 569 -5.98 -4.23 81.54
N PHE A 570 -6.84 -5.17 81.12
CA PHE A 570 -6.83 -5.68 79.74
C PHE A 570 -8.17 -6.24 79.25
N GLU A 571 -8.40 -6.18 77.94
CA GLU A 571 -9.57 -6.70 77.23
C GLU A 571 -9.16 -7.54 76.00
N VAL A 572 -10.04 -8.45 75.54
CA VAL A 572 -9.76 -9.36 74.43
C VAL A 572 -10.95 -9.44 73.47
N GLN A 573 -10.70 -9.19 72.19
CA GLN A 573 -11.74 -9.17 71.16
C GLN A 573 -11.76 -10.48 70.34
N GLY A 574 -12.68 -11.37 70.71
CA GLY A 574 -12.95 -12.62 69.99
C GLY A 574 -12.10 -13.83 70.42
N GLY A 575 -12.53 -15.02 70.00
CA GLY A 575 -11.92 -16.28 70.43
C GLY A 575 -12.21 -16.64 71.91
N GLN A 576 -11.64 -17.75 72.38
CA GLN A 576 -11.72 -18.24 73.77
C GLN A 576 -10.42 -18.99 74.13
N GLY A 577 -10.05 -19.06 75.41
CA GLY A 577 -8.96 -19.91 75.91
C GLY A 577 -7.61 -19.23 76.18
N TYR A 578 -7.59 -17.91 76.39
CA TYR A 578 -6.39 -17.13 76.71
C TYR A 578 -6.15 -16.97 78.23
N GLY A 579 -4.92 -16.61 78.64
CA GLY A 579 -4.54 -16.26 80.02
C GLY A 579 -4.18 -14.77 80.22
N ASN A 580 -3.97 -14.35 81.48
CA ASN A 580 -3.67 -12.96 81.84
C ASN A 580 -2.25 -12.50 81.42
N PRO A 581 -2.05 -11.21 81.09
CA PRO A 581 -0.74 -10.62 80.76
C PRO A 581 0.05 -10.07 81.97
N SER A 582 1.37 -10.01 81.82
CA SER A 582 2.32 -9.34 82.74
C SER A 582 2.64 -7.91 82.29
N VAL A 583 3.01 -6.99 83.19
CA VAL A 583 3.31 -5.57 82.89
C VAL A 583 4.62 -5.11 83.54
N VAL A 584 5.47 -4.39 82.82
CA VAL A 584 6.68 -3.69 83.31
C VAL A 584 6.47 -2.17 83.22
N TYR A 585 7.04 -1.34 84.09
CA TYR A 585 6.94 0.13 84.10
C TYR A 585 8.14 0.83 84.80
N THR A 586 8.28 2.16 84.69
CA THR A 586 9.46 2.92 85.17
C THR A 586 9.16 3.89 86.33
N TYR A 587 10.13 4.10 87.24
CA TYR A 587 10.03 5.01 88.39
C TYR A 587 11.39 5.64 88.73
N PHE A 588 11.46 6.97 88.81
CA PHE A 588 12.66 7.81 88.84
C PHE A 588 13.80 7.29 87.92
N GLY A 589 13.45 7.02 86.67
CA GLY A 589 14.36 6.53 85.63
C GLY A 589 14.78 5.05 85.74
N THR A 590 14.10 4.23 86.55
CA THR A 590 14.43 2.79 86.74
C THR A 590 13.22 1.85 86.56
N GLU A 591 13.38 0.71 85.88
CA GLU A 591 12.31 -0.26 85.56
C GLU A 591 11.94 -1.23 86.71
N VAL A 592 10.65 -1.62 86.78
CA VAL A 592 10.03 -2.56 87.75
C VAL A 592 8.81 -3.28 87.12
N GLY A 593 8.31 -4.40 87.68
CA GLY A 593 7.23 -5.20 87.04
C GLY A 593 6.18 -5.84 87.95
N THR A 594 5.03 -6.21 87.36
CA THR A 594 3.79 -6.71 87.98
C THR A 594 2.94 -7.58 87.03
N SER A 595 1.76 -8.06 87.45
CA SER A 595 0.77 -8.77 86.60
C SER A 595 -0.57 -8.02 86.59
N ALA A 596 -1.20 -7.87 85.43
CA ALA A 596 -2.45 -7.11 85.33
C ALA A 596 -3.66 -7.91 85.88
N PRO A 597 -4.59 -7.26 86.62
CA PRO A 597 -4.64 -5.83 86.92
C PRO A 597 -3.91 -5.36 88.21
N ALA A 598 -3.35 -4.13 88.22
CA ALA A 598 -2.57 -3.57 89.36
C ALA A 598 -2.42 -2.01 89.34
N THR A 599 -2.22 -1.32 90.48
CA THR A 599 -2.14 0.17 90.58
C THR A 599 -0.87 0.70 91.27
N VAL A 600 -0.16 1.69 90.67
CA VAL A 600 1.20 2.14 91.05
C VAL A 600 1.50 3.61 90.69
N TRP A 601 2.49 4.26 91.35
CA TRP A 601 3.10 5.51 90.86
C TRP A 601 4.18 5.18 89.82
N VAL A 602 4.12 5.86 88.68
CA VAL A 602 4.97 5.64 87.51
C VAL A 602 5.51 6.99 87.08
N ASP A 603 6.75 7.03 86.56
CA ASP A 603 7.24 8.22 85.90
C ASP A 603 6.29 8.58 84.76
N CYS A 604 5.85 9.82 84.73
CA CYS A 604 4.98 10.29 83.68
C CYS A 604 5.75 10.27 82.36
N ASN A 605 5.00 10.01 81.31
CA ASN A 605 5.45 9.56 80.01
C ASN A 605 6.61 8.54 80.01
N SER A 606 6.80 7.78 81.09
CA SER A 606 7.68 6.62 81.05
C SER A 606 6.94 5.40 80.52
N THR A 607 7.70 4.49 79.93
CA THR A 607 7.15 3.31 79.28
C THR A 607 6.57 2.34 80.30
N TYR A 608 5.43 1.76 79.92
CA TYR A 608 4.98 0.48 80.44
C TYR A 608 4.91 -0.53 79.28
N THR A 609 5.10 -1.81 79.58
CA THR A 609 5.09 -2.89 78.57
C THR A 609 4.34 -4.10 79.10
N TYR A 610 3.19 -4.42 78.50
CA TYR A 610 2.47 -5.68 78.68
C TYR A 610 3.15 -6.81 77.89
N SER A 611 2.89 -8.06 78.23
CA SER A 611 3.20 -9.19 77.35
C SER A 611 2.39 -9.11 76.04
N GLN A 612 3.06 -8.84 74.91
CA GLN A 612 2.46 -8.58 73.59
C GLN A 612 1.48 -9.66 73.09
N ILE A 613 1.72 -10.92 73.44
CA ILE A 613 0.92 -12.08 73.00
C ILE A 613 0.40 -12.80 74.24
N LEU A 614 -0.90 -13.09 74.28
CA LEU A 614 -1.49 -13.79 75.43
C LEU A 614 -1.13 -15.29 75.43
N PRO A 615 -0.90 -15.89 76.63
CA PRO A 615 -0.86 -17.34 76.80
C PRO A 615 -2.09 -18.01 76.18
N GLY A 616 -1.89 -19.04 75.36
CA GLY A 616 -2.94 -19.70 74.56
C GLY A 616 -2.79 -19.53 73.05
N SER A 617 -2.04 -18.51 72.61
CA SER A 617 -1.70 -18.29 71.19
C SER A 617 -0.79 -19.39 70.60
N ASN A 618 -0.87 -19.63 69.29
CA ASN A 618 -0.07 -20.63 68.57
C ASN A 618 0.33 -20.16 67.15
N SER A 619 0.87 -21.05 66.32
CA SER A 619 1.39 -20.75 64.97
C SER A 619 0.32 -20.52 63.88
N GLN A 620 -0.98 -20.64 64.20
CA GLN A 620 -2.09 -20.48 63.26
C GLN A 620 -3.11 -19.43 63.73
N ALA A 621 -3.31 -19.28 65.04
CA ALA A 621 -4.16 -18.27 65.64
C ALA A 621 -3.47 -17.62 66.85
N ARG A 622 -3.57 -16.29 66.99
CA ARG A 622 -2.97 -15.55 68.11
C ARG A 622 -3.88 -14.45 68.64
N TRP A 623 -3.73 -14.15 69.93
CA TRP A 623 -4.23 -12.93 70.54
C TRP A 623 -3.06 -11.98 70.74
N VAL A 624 -3.01 -10.91 69.95
CA VAL A 624 -1.93 -9.94 69.95
C VAL A 624 -2.47 -8.56 70.27
N ALA A 625 -1.85 -7.89 71.22
CA ALA A 625 -2.05 -6.47 71.42
C ALA A 625 -1.02 -5.70 70.60
N TYR A 626 -1.47 -4.65 69.92
CA TYR A 626 -0.59 -3.72 69.22
C TYR A 626 -0.26 -2.48 70.07
N ASN A 627 -1.08 -2.20 71.09
CA ASN A 627 -0.85 -1.22 72.15
C ASN A 627 -0.41 -1.90 73.47
N TYR A 628 0.37 -2.98 73.37
CA TYR A 628 0.85 -3.73 74.54
C TYR A 628 1.84 -2.92 75.37
N GLU A 629 2.71 -2.18 74.71
CA GLU A 629 3.51 -1.14 75.33
C GLU A 629 2.87 0.22 75.08
N GLY A 630 3.16 1.12 75.99
CA GLY A 630 2.70 2.49 75.91
C GLY A 630 3.39 3.33 76.94
N VAL A 631 2.86 4.53 77.10
CA VAL A 631 3.48 5.60 77.85
C VAL A 631 2.47 6.01 78.91
N VAL A 632 2.85 5.97 80.20
CA VAL A 632 1.97 6.40 81.28
C VAL A 632 1.78 7.91 81.18
N SER A 633 0.67 8.34 80.57
CA SER A 633 0.46 9.71 80.09
C SER A 633 -0.60 10.51 80.84
N SER A 634 -1.29 9.90 81.81
CA SER A 634 -2.11 10.56 82.83
C SER A 634 -2.37 9.61 84.00
N PRO A 635 -2.85 10.08 85.17
CA PRO A 635 -3.31 9.20 86.24
C PRO A 635 -4.65 8.57 85.86
N GLY A 636 -4.82 7.27 86.09
CA GLY A 636 -6.05 6.55 85.75
C GLY A 636 -5.81 5.12 85.31
N THR A 637 -6.81 4.50 84.68
CA THR A 637 -6.73 3.12 84.20
C THR A 637 -6.25 3.04 82.76
N ILE A 638 -5.27 2.19 82.51
CA ILE A 638 -4.67 1.85 81.23
C ILE A 638 -5.05 0.41 80.90
N SER A 639 -5.97 0.23 79.96
CA SER A 639 -6.40 -1.09 79.46
C SER A 639 -5.78 -1.40 78.09
N VAL A 640 -5.26 -2.61 77.91
CA VAL A 640 -4.69 -3.09 76.65
C VAL A 640 -5.67 -4.01 75.91
N PHE A 641 -5.82 -3.82 74.60
CA PHE A 641 -6.76 -4.58 73.77
C PHE A 641 -6.04 -5.60 72.91
N TYR A 642 -6.37 -6.88 73.09
CA TYR A 642 -5.82 -7.98 72.29
C TYR A 642 -6.76 -8.36 71.15
N ASN A 643 -6.27 -8.21 69.92
CA ASN A 643 -6.96 -8.59 68.69
C ASN A 643 -6.77 -10.08 68.41
N TYR A 644 -7.82 -10.75 67.94
CA TYR A 644 -7.73 -12.13 67.48
C TYR A 644 -7.40 -12.18 65.99
N GLU A 645 -6.27 -12.82 65.65
CA GLU A 645 -5.73 -12.89 64.30
C GLU A 645 -5.50 -14.33 63.85
N PHE A 646 -5.65 -14.54 62.54
CA PHE A 646 -5.27 -15.78 61.87
C PHE A 646 -4.09 -15.55 60.92
N ASN A 647 -3.27 -16.59 60.76
CA ASN A 647 -2.20 -16.57 59.77
C ASN A 647 -2.78 -16.84 58.36
N VAL A 648 -2.47 -15.98 57.41
CA VAL A 648 -2.74 -16.18 55.98
C VAL A 648 -1.42 -16.47 55.30
N THR A 649 -1.34 -17.64 54.64
CA THR A 649 -0.16 -18.04 53.86
C THR A 649 -0.44 -17.79 52.38
N VAL A 650 0.38 -16.96 51.73
CA VAL A 650 0.31 -16.68 50.29
C VAL A 650 1.33 -17.56 49.59
N LEU A 651 0.85 -18.49 48.75
CA LEU A 651 1.68 -19.31 47.88
C LEU A 651 1.56 -18.79 46.45
N SER A 652 2.61 -18.14 45.97
CA SER A 652 2.68 -17.55 44.63
C SER A 652 4.12 -17.60 44.12
N LEU A 653 4.28 -17.73 42.80
CA LEU A 653 5.57 -17.59 42.11
C LEU A 653 5.93 -16.13 41.83
N ILE A 654 4.98 -15.21 42.02
CA ILE A 654 5.10 -13.77 41.71
C ILE A 654 4.61 -12.89 42.88
N PRO A 655 5.04 -11.63 42.97
CA PRO A 655 4.41 -10.64 43.85
C PRO A 655 2.91 -10.54 43.55
N VAL A 656 2.08 -10.60 44.59
CA VAL A 656 0.61 -10.53 44.47
C VAL A 656 0.14 -9.16 44.94
N TYR A 657 -0.61 -8.45 44.13
CA TYR A 657 -1.27 -7.20 44.51
C TYR A 657 -2.73 -7.49 44.88
N ALA A 658 -3.24 -6.83 45.92
CA ALA A 658 -4.59 -7.04 46.40
C ALA A 658 -5.14 -5.79 47.10
N LEU A 659 -6.46 -5.60 47.00
CA LEU A 659 -7.19 -4.69 47.86
C LEU A 659 -7.42 -5.37 49.21
N VAL A 660 -6.66 -4.98 50.24
CA VAL A 660 -6.84 -5.45 51.62
C VAL A 660 -7.68 -4.43 52.37
N ASN A 661 -8.90 -4.81 52.76
CA ASN A 661 -9.93 -3.91 53.29
C ASN A 661 -10.20 -2.66 52.42
N GLY A 662 -10.06 -2.81 51.09
CA GLY A 662 -10.26 -1.74 50.11
C GLY A 662 -9.00 -0.94 49.75
N THR A 663 -7.89 -1.08 50.51
CA THR A 663 -6.62 -0.41 50.22
C THR A 663 -5.73 -1.29 49.35
N ASN A 664 -5.24 -0.78 48.22
CA ASN A 664 -4.29 -1.51 47.37
C ASN A 664 -2.93 -1.67 48.07
N THR A 665 -2.44 -2.91 48.14
CA THR A 665 -1.12 -3.24 48.69
C THR A 665 -0.58 -4.55 48.11
N THR A 666 0.73 -4.77 48.21
CA THR A 666 1.34 -6.07 47.92
C THR A 666 0.99 -7.04 49.05
N LEU A 667 0.20 -8.06 48.74
CA LEU A 667 -0.20 -9.12 49.65
C LEU A 667 0.99 -10.01 50.02
N LYS A 668 1.14 -10.33 51.31
CA LYS A 668 2.26 -11.12 51.85
C LYS A 668 1.74 -12.15 52.84
N THR A 669 2.46 -13.27 52.99
CA THR A 669 2.26 -14.20 54.10
C THR A 669 2.40 -13.45 55.42
N GLY A 670 1.39 -13.53 56.29
CA GLY A 670 1.31 -12.67 57.46
C GLY A 670 0.13 -12.98 58.37
N TRP A 671 -0.03 -12.15 59.40
CA TRP A 671 -1.14 -12.22 60.33
C TRP A 671 -2.18 -11.17 59.98
N TYR A 672 -3.44 -11.57 59.97
CA TYR A 672 -4.56 -10.72 59.59
C TYR A 672 -5.67 -10.82 60.65
N ILE A 673 -6.20 -9.65 61.04
CA ILE A 673 -7.32 -9.55 61.99
C ILE A 673 -8.55 -10.24 61.40
N ILE A 674 -9.25 -11.02 62.24
CA ILE A 674 -10.49 -11.70 61.87
C ILE A 674 -11.51 -10.72 61.25
N GLY A 675 -12.08 -11.09 60.10
CA GLY A 675 -12.97 -10.24 59.31
C GLY A 675 -12.29 -9.41 58.22
N THR A 676 -10.95 -9.41 58.13
CA THR A 676 -10.22 -8.74 57.03
C THR A 676 -10.65 -9.30 55.67
N THR A 677 -10.97 -8.41 54.73
CA THR A 677 -11.27 -8.76 53.34
C THR A 677 -10.00 -8.61 52.48
N ILE A 678 -9.76 -9.58 51.61
CA ILE A 678 -8.65 -9.60 50.65
C ILE A 678 -9.25 -9.85 49.27
N ASN A 679 -8.96 -8.97 48.32
CA ASN A 679 -9.38 -9.10 46.91
C ASN A 679 -8.16 -8.99 46.01
N VAL A 680 -7.67 -10.13 45.50
CA VAL A 680 -6.50 -10.20 44.60
C VAL A 680 -6.81 -9.50 43.29
N GLU A 681 -5.86 -8.71 42.81
CA GLU A 681 -5.95 -8.03 41.52
C GLU A 681 -5.30 -8.87 40.42
N ASN A 682 -6.00 -9.03 39.29
CA ASN A 682 -5.48 -9.77 38.14
C ASN A 682 -4.52 -8.91 37.31
N LEU A 683 -3.33 -8.66 37.87
CA LEU A 683 -2.26 -7.90 37.23
C LEU A 683 -1.23 -8.86 36.60
N THR A 684 -0.78 -8.53 35.39
CA THR A 684 0.31 -9.24 34.72
C THR A 684 1.65 -8.79 35.30
N TYR A 685 2.45 -9.75 35.79
CA TYR A 685 3.77 -9.48 36.35
C TYR A 685 4.86 -9.64 35.29
N TYR A 686 5.47 -8.53 34.88
CA TYR A 686 6.60 -8.52 33.95
C TYR A 686 7.92 -8.72 34.72
N VAL A 687 8.70 -9.73 34.33
CA VAL A 687 10.07 -9.94 34.83
C VAL A 687 11.03 -9.02 34.07
N ASN A 688 10.78 -8.85 32.77
CA ASN A 688 11.42 -7.93 31.85
C ASN A 688 10.53 -7.77 30.60
N SER A 689 11.01 -7.10 29.55
CA SER A 689 10.26 -6.89 28.30
C SER A 689 9.98 -8.18 27.49
N GLN A 690 10.62 -9.30 27.81
CA GLN A 690 10.52 -10.57 27.08
C GLN A 690 10.04 -11.76 27.92
N GLU A 691 9.87 -11.59 29.23
CA GLU A 691 9.34 -12.61 30.15
C GLU A 691 8.27 -12.01 31.09
N ARG A 692 7.11 -12.68 31.19
CA ARG A 692 6.03 -12.29 32.10
C ARG A 692 5.29 -13.49 32.70
N TYR A 693 4.49 -13.21 33.72
CA TYR A 693 3.56 -14.15 34.32
C TYR A 693 2.14 -13.54 34.31
N VAL A 694 1.15 -14.34 33.93
CA VAL A 694 -0.26 -13.96 33.93
C VAL A 694 -1.00 -14.83 34.94
N ILE A 695 -1.78 -14.23 35.84
CA ILE A 695 -2.59 -14.98 36.82
C ILE A 695 -3.68 -15.76 36.07
N ALA A 696 -3.71 -17.07 36.29
CA ALA A 696 -4.64 -18.00 35.66
C ALA A 696 -5.78 -18.43 36.59
N SER A 697 -5.51 -18.50 37.90
CA SER A 697 -6.53 -18.68 38.94
C SER A 697 -6.01 -18.34 40.34
N VAL A 698 -6.94 -18.05 41.25
CA VAL A 698 -6.67 -17.87 42.68
C VAL A 698 -7.57 -18.82 43.47
N TYR A 699 -6.97 -19.64 44.33
CA TYR A 699 -7.67 -20.59 45.21
C TYR A 699 -7.52 -20.15 46.69
N PRO A 700 -8.58 -20.23 47.52
CA PRO A 700 -9.92 -20.73 47.23
C PRO A 700 -10.83 -19.76 46.46
N SER A 701 -10.47 -18.48 46.37
CA SER A 701 -11.21 -17.44 45.63
C SER A 701 -10.32 -16.21 45.45
N GLU A 702 -10.54 -15.43 44.39
CA GLU A 702 -9.93 -14.11 44.20
C GLU A 702 -10.31 -13.13 45.33
N LYS A 703 -11.51 -13.32 45.92
CA LYS A 703 -12.02 -12.53 47.04
C LYS A 703 -12.33 -13.42 48.24
N VAL A 704 -11.66 -13.18 49.37
CA VAL A 704 -11.82 -13.93 50.63
C VAL A 704 -11.98 -13.00 51.84
N THR A 705 -12.61 -13.51 52.89
CA THR A 705 -12.68 -12.89 54.21
C THR A 705 -11.98 -13.79 55.22
N VAL A 706 -11.05 -13.25 56.00
CA VAL A 706 -10.25 -14.00 56.98
C VAL A 706 -11.12 -14.40 58.18
N ALA A 707 -11.68 -15.61 58.14
CA ALA A 707 -12.50 -16.19 59.22
C ALA A 707 -11.82 -17.37 59.95
N SER A 708 -10.72 -17.87 59.40
CA SER A 708 -9.87 -18.95 59.92
C SER A 708 -8.46 -18.80 59.33
N PRO A 709 -7.46 -19.60 59.75
CA PRO A 709 -6.22 -19.71 58.99
C PRO A 709 -6.55 -20.21 57.58
N LEU A 710 -5.91 -19.63 56.56
CA LEU A 710 -6.14 -20.01 55.17
C LEU A 710 -4.86 -19.91 54.35
N ILE A 711 -4.76 -20.79 53.35
CA ILE A 711 -3.73 -20.76 52.32
C ILE A 711 -4.38 -20.16 51.07
N LEU A 712 -3.78 -19.11 50.54
CA LEU A 712 -4.17 -18.47 49.29
C LEU A 712 -3.14 -18.86 48.22
N GLU A 713 -3.55 -19.65 47.24
CA GLU A 713 -2.70 -20.13 46.16
C GLU A 713 -2.99 -19.33 44.89
N VAL A 714 -1.99 -18.61 44.39
CA VAL A 714 -2.08 -17.83 43.15
C VAL A 714 -1.31 -18.58 42.06
N TYR A 715 -2.08 -19.19 41.15
CA TYR A 715 -1.53 -19.91 40.01
C TYR A 715 -1.32 -18.94 38.84
N ALA A 716 -0.07 -18.75 38.43
CA ALA A 716 0.30 -17.92 37.29
C ALA A 716 0.96 -18.75 36.18
N ILE A 717 0.59 -18.48 34.94
CA ILE A 717 1.21 -19.05 33.74
C ILE A 717 2.39 -18.16 33.34
N ARG A 718 3.59 -18.74 33.24
CA ARG A 718 4.77 -18.08 32.70
C ARG A 718 4.65 -18.00 31.17
N GLN A 719 4.97 -16.84 30.61
CA GLN A 719 4.96 -16.58 29.17
C GLN A 719 6.26 -15.92 28.74
N TYR A 720 6.69 -16.22 27.52
CA TYR A 720 7.83 -15.60 26.88
C TYR A 720 7.43 -14.91 25.58
N TYR A 721 8.16 -13.85 25.23
CA TYR A 721 7.99 -13.15 23.98
C TYR A 721 8.73 -13.88 22.87
N VAL A 722 7.99 -14.27 21.82
CA VAL A 722 8.54 -14.85 20.60
C VAL A 722 8.51 -13.77 19.53
N THR A 723 9.67 -13.45 18.95
CA THR A 723 9.81 -12.49 17.85
C THR A 723 9.80 -13.25 16.52
N VAL A 724 8.99 -12.82 15.56
CA VAL A 724 8.94 -13.39 14.22
C VAL A 724 9.56 -12.41 13.22
N ASN A 725 10.81 -12.66 12.83
CA ASN A 725 11.52 -11.89 11.82
C ASN A 725 11.35 -12.56 10.45
N SER A 726 10.33 -12.12 9.70
CA SER A 726 9.99 -12.67 8.39
C SER A 726 9.52 -11.58 7.41
N PRO A 727 9.94 -11.61 6.13
CA PRO A 727 9.42 -10.73 5.08
C PRO A 727 8.05 -11.19 4.54
N ILE A 728 7.54 -12.34 4.99
CA ILE A 728 6.26 -12.93 4.56
C ILE A 728 5.42 -13.39 5.78
N PRO A 729 4.09 -13.56 5.65
CA PRO A 729 3.30 -14.22 6.69
C PRO A 729 3.81 -15.62 7.02
N VAL A 730 3.95 -15.94 8.30
CA VAL A 730 4.47 -17.22 8.79
C VAL A 730 3.33 -18.09 9.31
N TYR A 731 3.25 -19.33 8.84
CA TYR A 731 2.28 -20.31 9.32
C TYR A 731 2.98 -21.34 10.21
N ALA A 732 2.33 -21.76 11.30
CA ALA A 732 2.89 -22.73 12.23
C ALA A 732 1.81 -23.60 12.88
N LEU A 733 2.22 -24.80 13.31
CA LEU A 733 1.48 -25.60 14.27
C LEU A 733 1.94 -25.21 15.68
N VAL A 734 1.05 -24.59 16.46
CA VAL A 734 1.26 -24.35 17.90
C VAL A 734 0.42 -25.36 18.68
N ASN A 735 1.09 -26.22 19.46
CA ASN A 735 0.48 -27.38 20.14
C ASN A 735 -0.36 -28.26 19.20
N GLY A 736 0.05 -28.36 17.93
CA GLY A 736 -0.65 -29.13 16.88
C GLY A 736 -1.85 -28.43 16.21
N THR A 737 -2.20 -27.20 16.62
CA THR A 737 -3.24 -26.38 15.98
C THR A 737 -2.60 -25.44 14.96
N ASN A 738 -3.15 -25.32 13.75
CA ASN A 738 -2.61 -24.42 12.72
C ASN A 738 -3.00 -22.96 13.02
N VAL A 739 -2.01 -22.09 13.04
CA VAL A 739 -2.12 -20.65 13.32
C VAL A 739 -1.16 -19.86 12.43
N THR A 740 -1.49 -18.60 12.18
CA THR A 740 -0.49 -17.62 11.72
C THR A 740 0.41 -17.27 12.90
N LEU A 741 1.70 -17.58 12.81
CA LEU A 741 2.66 -17.26 13.86
C LEU A 741 3.02 -15.78 13.77
N VAL A 742 2.68 -15.03 14.82
CA VAL A 742 2.93 -13.59 14.94
C VAL A 742 3.85 -13.30 16.12
N THR A 743 4.57 -12.18 16.06
CA THR A 743 5.34 -11.67 17.20
C THR A 743 4.42 -11.43 18.39
N GLY A 744 4.72 -11.99 19.56
CA GLY A 744 3.82 -11.93 20.71
C GLY A 744 4.19 -12.84 21.87
N TRP A 745 3.28 -12.96 22.84
CA TRP A 745 3.46 -13.73 24.07
C TRP A 745 2.88 -15.15 23.94
N TYR A 746 3.71 -16.16 24.17
CA TYR A 746 3.35 -17.58 24.14
C TYR A 746 3.60 -18.24 25.50
N ASN A 747 2.87 -19.30 25.84
CA ASN A 747 2.99 -19.96 27.14
C ASN A 747 4.27 -20.78 27.22
N ALA A 748 4.91 -20.77 28.38
CA ALA A 748 6.05 -21.63 28.64
C ALA A 748 5.63 -23.10 28.52
N GLY A 749 6.24 -23.83 27.58
CA GLY A 749 5.88 -25.20 27.22
C GLY A 749 5.10 -25.36 25.91
N ASP A 750 4.65 -24.28 25.27
CA ASP A 750 4.02 -24.34 23.94
C ASP A 750 5.02 -24.92 22.91
N VAL A 751 4.59 -25.93 22.15
CA VAL A 751 5.39 -26.53 21.08
C VAL A 751 5.05 -25.87 19.75
N VAL A 752 6.01 -25.15 19.18
CA VAL A 752 5.88 -24.44 17.91
C VAL A 752 6.59 -25.24 16.80
N LYS A 753 5.94 -25.39 15.65
CA LYS A 753 6.54 -25.95 14.43
C LYS A 753 6.14 -25.10 13.24
N VAL A 754 7.09 -24.36 12.70
CA VAL A 754 6.91 -23.47 11.55
C VAL A 754 6.80 -24.29 10.26
N GLU A 755 5.82 -23.96 9.42
CA GLU A 755 5.55 -24.63 8.14
C GLU A 755 6.35 -23.99 7.00
N ASN A 756 6.91 -24.82 6.11
CA ASN A 756 7.57 -24.33 4.89
C ASN A 756 6.53 -24.17 3.77
N VAL A 757 5.86 -23.02 3.76
CA VAL A 757 4.84 -22.64 2.77
C VAL A 757 5.43 -21.61 1.81
N THR A 758 5.27 -21.84 0.50
CA THR A 758 5.63 -20.84 -0.52
C THR A 758 4.59 -19.73 -0.54
N TYR A 759 5.03 -18.48 -0.39
CA TYR A 759 4.15 -17.30 -0.41
C TYR A 759 4.04 -16.73 -1.83
N TYR A 760 2.87 -16.20 -2.19
CA TYR A 760 2.58 -15.65 -3.52
C TYR A 760 2.07 -14.20 -3.36
N PRO A 761 2.96 -13.18 -3.38
CA PRO A 761 2.55 -11.80 -3.16
C PRO A 761 1.69 -11.23 -4.30
N TYR A 762 1.89 -11.71 -5.54
CA TYR A 762 1.06 -11.38 -6.71
C TYR A 762 1.32 -12.38 -7.85
N ALA A 763 0.50 -12.34 -8.90
CA ALA A 763 0.60 -13.28 -10.02
C ALA A 763 1.98 -13.20 -10.72
N GLY A 764 2.65 -14.35 -10.83
CA GLY A 764 3.98 -14.45 -11.44
C GLY A 764 5.16 -14.11 -10.51
N ALA A 765 4.92 -13.73 -9.25
CA ALA A 765 5.94 -13.65 -8.19
C ALA A 765 5.64 -14.65 -7.08
N ARG A 766 6.69 -15.19 -6.45
CA ARG A 766 6.59 -16.03 -5.26
C ARG A 766 7.84 -15.92 -4.40
N ASP A 767 7.67 -16.03 -3.09
CA ASP A 767 8.76 -16.09 -2.13
C ASP A 767 8.88 -17.52 -1.61
N VAL A 768 10.01 -18.17 -1.95
CA VAL A 768 10.32 -19.53 -1.51
C VAL A 768 11.19 -19.45 -0.27
N ILE A 769 10.72 -20.01 0.85
CA ILE A 769 11.50 -20.07 2.09
C ILE A 769 12.78 -20.89 1.85
N VAL A 770 13.95 -20.26 2.07
CA VAL A 770 15.27 -20.89 1.96
C VAL A 770 15.80 -21.38 3.31
N SER A 771 15.40 -20.74 4.41
CA SER A 771 15.73 -21.18 5.76
C SER A 771 14.70 -20.71 6.78
N ILE A 772 14.52 -21.53 7.81
CA ILE A 772 13.73 -21.23 9.00
C ILE A 772 14.60 -21.57 10.21
N SER A 773 14.77 -20.64 11.15
CA SER A 773 15.57 -20.86 12.35
C SER A 773 14.91 -20.19 13.56
N PRO A 774 14.54 -20.94 14.62
CA PRO A 774 14.36 -22.40 14.65
C PRO A 774 13.12 -22.85 13.85
N GLN A 775 13.18 -24.01 13.18
CA GLN A 775 12.01 -24.56 12.49
C GLN A 775 10.99 -25.19 13.46
N SER A 776 11.44 -25.77 14.56
CA SER A 776 10.57 -26.26 15.63
C SER A 776 11.28 -26.17 16.97
N PHE A 777 10.54 -25.72 17.98
CA PHE A 777 11.05 -25.45 19.32
C PHE A 777 9.93 -25.58 20.34
N THR A 778 10.29 -25.69 21.62
CA THR A 778 9.37 -25.52 22.74
C THR A 778 9.67 -24.15 23.36
N VAL A 779 8.64 -23.37 23.65
CA VAL A 779 8.77 -22.03 24.26
C VAL A 779 9.28 -22.19 25.70
N THR A 780 10.60 -22.16 25.90
CA THR A 780 11.26 -22.29 27.22
C THR A 780 12.03 -21.05 27.65
N SER A 781 12.16 -20.08 26.75
CA SER A 781 12.85 -18.79 26.85
C SER A 781 12.25 -17.85 25.79
N PRO A 782 12.58 -16.55 25.79
CA PRO A 782 12.37 -15.71 24.61
C PRO A 782 13.08 -16.32 23.41
N GLU A 783 12.42 -16.32 22.25
CA GLU A 783 12.93 -16.98 21.04
C GLU A 783 12.74 -16.07 19.83
N GLU A 784 13.69 -16.07 18.90
CA GLU A 784 13.60 -15.34 17.63
C GLU A 784 13.45 -16.35 16.49
N VAL A 785 12.29 -16.31 15.81
CA VAL A 785 11.99 -17.12 14.63
C VAL A 785 12.30 -16.29 13.38
N THR A 786 13.43 -16.59 12.75
CA THR A 786 13.88 -15.92 11.53
C THR A 786 13.58 -16.78 10.31
N VAL A 787 12.82 -16.22 9.37
CA VAL A 787 12.45 -16.83 8.09
C VAL A 787 13.13 -16.05 6.97
N SER A 788 13.99 -16.71 6.20
CA SER A 788 14.61 -16.13 5.01
C SER A 788 13.98 -16.69 3.76
N VAL A 789 13.72 -15.84 2.78
CA VAL A 789 13.10 -16.21 1.49
C VAL A 789 14.00 -15.86 0.31
N MET A 790 13.83 -16.59 -0.78
CA MET A 790 14.35 -16.25 -2.10
C MET A 790 13.16 -15.84 -2.98
N PRO A 791 13.04 -14.55 -3.36
CA PRO A 791 12.09 -14.12 -4.35
C PRO A 791 12.36 -14.82 -5.68
N GLN A 792 11.32 -15.35 -6.28
CA GLN A 792 11.34 -15.95 -7.61
C GLN A 792 10.27 -15.32 -8.49
N TYR A 793 10.63 -15.10 -9.75
CA TYR A 793 9.71 -14.60 -10.75
C TYR A 793 9.49 -15.64 -11.84
N TYR A 794 8.27 -15.69 -12.35
CA TYR A 794 7.90 -16.55 -13.45
C TYR A 794 8.32 -15.92 -14.77
N VAL A 795 9.15 -16.63 -15.53
CA VAL A 795 9.44 -16.32 -16.92
C VAL A 795 8.46 -17.09 -17.79
N ASN A 796 7.60 -16.38 -18.49
CA ASN A 796 6.72 -16.95 -19.49
C ASN A 796 7.42 -16.86 -20.86
N LEU A 797 7.84 -18.01 -21.40
CA LEU A 797 8.53 -18.10 -22.69
C LEU A 797 7.53 -18.27 -23.84
N ILE A 798 7.43 -17.28 -24.73
CA ILE A 798 6.58 -17.31 -25.91
C ILE A 798 7.48 -17.43 -27.15
N THR A 799 7.41 -18.56 -27.84
CA THR A 799 8.26 -18.85 -29.00
C THR A 799 7.68 -19.96 -29.89
N GLU A 800 8.01 -19.95 -31.18
CA GLU A 800 7.69 -21.03 -32.12
C GLU A 800 8.76 -22.12 -32.22
N VAL A 801 9.93 -21.92 -31.58
CA VAL A 801 11.12 -22.77 -31.75
C VAL A 801 11.80 -23.09 -30.41
N PRO A 802 12.56 -24.19 -30.29
CA PRO A 802 13.38 -24.45 -29.11
C PRO A 802 14.43 -23.35 -28.92
N ILE A 803 14.47 -22.74 -27.73
CA ILE A 803 15.41 -21.67 -27.40
C ILE A 803 16.56 -22.23 -26.57
N HIS A 804 17.77 -21.78 -26.89
CA HIS A 804 18.94 -21.94 -26.05
C HIS A 804 19.30 -20.59 -25.42
N ALA A 805 19.65 -20.61 -24.14
CA ALA A 805 20.04 -19.41 -23.42
C ALA A 805 21.12 -19.72 -22.38
N LEU A 806 22.00 -18.74 -22.16
CA LEU A 806 22.91 -18.71 -21.03
C LEU A 806 22.13 -18.22 -19.80
N VAL A 807 21.77 -19.13 -18.91
CA VAL A 807 21.13 -18.82 -17.62
C VAL A 807 22.23 -18.77 -16.57
N ASN A 808 22.49 -17.59 -16.00
CA ASN A 808 23.66 -17.33 -15.13
C ASN A 808 24.98 -17.84 -15.73
N GLY A 809 25.16 -17.62 -17.04
CA GLY A 809 26.34 -18.03 -17.80
C GLY A 809 26.39 -19.51 -18.22
N THR A 810 25.43 -20.34 -17.77
CA THR A 810 25.36 -21.76 -18.15
C THR A 810 24.43 -21.95 -19.35
N ASN A 811 24.92 -22.56 -20.44
CA ASN A 811 24.08 -22.85 -21.61
C ASN A 811 23.06 -23.94 -21.29
N THR A 812 21.78 -23.65 -21.51
CA THR A 812 20.66 -24.57 -21.30
C THR A 812 19.63 -24.42 -22.42
N THR A 813 18.84 -25.48 -22.69
CA THR A 813 17.58 -25.33 -23.41
C THR A 813 16.59 -24.59 -22.51
N PHE A 814 16.31 -23.33 -22.85
CA PHE A 814 15.50 -22.43 -22.06
C PHE A 814 14.01 -22.79 -22.15
N LYS A 815 13.28 -22.60 -21.04
CA LYS A 815 11.86 -22.95 -20.90
C LYS A 815 11.13 -21.92 -20.03
N ALA A 816 9.81 -21.88 -20.12
CA ALA A 816 9.00 -21.16 -19.15
C ALA A 816 9.15 -21.81 -17.76
N GLY A 817 9.15 -21.02 -16.69
CA GLY A 817 9.33 -21.51 -15.33
C GLY A 817 9.64 -20.44 -14.30
N TRP A 818 9.83 -20.87 -13.05
CA TRP A 818 10.22 -20.01 -11.93
C TRP A 818 11.74 -19.92 -11.83
N TYR A 819 12.26 -18.69 -11.78
CA TYR A 819 13.68 -18.38 -11.68
C TYR A 819 13.92 -17.39 -10.53
N ASN A 820 15.07 -17.47 -9.85
CA ASN A 820 15.40 -16.56 -8.75
C ASN A 820 15.51 -15.11 -9.23
N LYS A 821 15.13 -14.15 -8.38
CA LYS A 821 15.46 -12.73 -8.58
C LYS A 821 16.96 -12.56 -8.85
N GLY A 822 17.30 -11.66 -9.76
CA GLY A 822 18.68 -11.44 -10.22
C GLY A 822 19.22 -12.51 -11.19
N THR A 823 18.43 -13.52 -11.57
CA THR A 823 18.85 -14.48 -12.61
C THR A 823 19.07 -13.74 -13.94
N THR A 824 20.26 -13.91 -14.51
CA THR A 824 20.61 -13.39 -15.83
C THR A 824 20.26 -14.40 -16.90
N ILE A 825 19.55 -13.96 -17.95
CA ILE A 825 19.14 -14.77 -19.09
C ILE A 825 19.64 -14.07 -20.35
N VAL A 826 20.45 -14.78 -21.15
CA VAL A 826 20.93 -14.32 -22.45
C VAL A 826 20.46 -15.31 -23.52
N VAL A 827 19.52 -14.91 -24.37
CA VAL A 827 19.01 -15.74 -25.47
C VAL A 827 20.06 -15.81 -26.59
N GLU A 828 20.35 -17.01 -27.06
CA GLU A 828 21.29 -17.21 -28.17
C GLU A 828 20.56 -17.11 -29.52
N ASN A 829 21.07 -16.25 -30.42
CA ASN A 829 20.53 -16.13 -31.78
C ASN A 829 20.98 -17.30 -32.67
N LEU A 830 20.38 -18.47 -32.44
CA LEU A 830 20.62 -19.69 -33.21
C LEU A 830 19.54 -19.88 -34.27
N THR A 831 19.97 -20.19 -35.50
CA THR A 831 19.05 -20.56 -36.58
C THR A 831 18.58 -22.01 -36.39
N TYR A 832 17.28 -22.20 -36.20
CA TYR A 832 16.68 -23.51 -35.99
C TYR A 832 16.28 -24.17 -37.32
N TYR A 833 16.73 -25.40 -37.56
CA TYR A 833 16.47 -26.16 -38.79
C TYR A 833 15.53 -27.36 -38.51
N PRO A 834 14.19 -27.20 -38.61
CA PRO A 834 13.26 -28.32 -38.51
C PRO A 834 13.34 -29.30 -39.69
N SER A 835 13.92 -28.92 -40.83
CA SER A 835 14.29 -29.83 -41.92
C SER A 835 15.40 -29.25 -42.81
N GLN A 836 15.97 -30.03 -43.72
CA GLN A 836 17.03 -29.53 -44.63
C GLN A 836 16.58 -28.39 -45.56
N GLY A 837 15.28 -28.27 -45.85
CA GLY A 837 14.73 -27.24 -46.75
C GLY A 837 14.03 -26.08 -46.04
N SER A 838 13.93 -26.09 -44.71
CA SER A 838 13.19 -25.09 -43.93
C SER A 838 13.94 -24.69 -42.66
N ARG A 839 13.97 -23.40 -42.35
CA ARG A 839 14.63 -22.86 -41.16
C ARG A 839 13.80 -21.75 -40.51
N TYR A 840 14.09 -21.48 -39.25
CA TYR A 840 13.60 -20.33 -38.49
C TYR A 840 14.78 -19.49 -38.05
N VAL A 841 14.74 -18.19 -38.32
CA VAL A 841 15.76 -17.21 -37.91
C VAL A 841 15.15 -16.31 -36.85
N ILE A 842 15.80 -16.19 -35.68
CA ILE A 842 15.39 -15.24 -34.64
C ILE A 842 15.67 -13.82 -35.16
N VAL A 843 14.66 -12.96 -35.14
CA VAL A 843 14.75 -11.58 -35.64
C VAL A 843 14.55 -10.53 -34.54
N SER A 844 13.97 -10.91 -33.40
CA SER A 844 13.84 -10.06 -32.23
C SER A 844 13.59 -10.91 -30.98
N VAL A 845 14.09 -10.44 -29.83
CA VAL A 845 13.76 -10.95 -28.51
C VAL A 845 13.28 -9.78 -27.68
N MET A 846 12.04 -9.85 -27.17
CA MET A 846 11.44 -8.82 -26.32
C MET A 846 11.28 -9.35 -24.89
N PRO A 847 11.54 -8.54 -23.84
CA PRO A 847 11.95 -7.13 -23.91
C PRO A 847 13.41 -6.91 -24.34
N SER A 848 14.27 -7.93 -24.24
CA SER A 848 15.69 -7.86 -24.59
C SER A 848 16.28 -9.26 -24.80
N GLU A 849 17.29 -9.38 -25.67
CA GLU A 849 18.12 -10.59 -25.80
C GLU A 849 18.92 -10.90 -24.52
N ARG A 850 19.15 -9.88 -23.66
CA ARG A 850 19.85 -9.99 -22.38
C ARG A 850 19.03 -9.31 -21.29
N LEU A 851 18.57 -10.06 -20.29
CA LEU A 851 17.81 -9.52 -19.17
C LEU A 851 18.31 -10.06 -17.82
N THR A 852 18.19 -9.23 -16.79
CA THR A 852 18.30 -9.62 -15.38
C THR A 852 16.91 -9.64 -14.79
N LEU A 853 16.56 -10.70 -14.08
CA LEU A 853 15.21 -10.96 -13.62
C LEU A 853 14.86 -10.19 -12.34
N GLU A 854 14.43 -8.94 -12.48
CA GLU A 854 13.95 -8.10 -11.38
C GLU A 854 12.42 -8.14 -11.18
N GLY A 855 11.70 -8.83 -12.06
CA GLY A 855 10.26 -9.06 -11.98
C GLY A 855 9.78 -10.17 -12.92
N PRO A 856 8.48 -10.52 -12.91
CA PRO A 856 7.90 -11.48 -13.85
C PRO A 856 8.01 -10.95 -15.29
N VAL A 857 8.34 -11.81 -16.25
CA VAL A 857 8.59 -11.37 -17.63
C VAL A 857 8.01 -12.33 -18.67
N ASN A 858 7.32 -11.75 -19.66
CA ASN A 858 6.98 -12.42 -20.91
C ASN A 858 8.20 -12.29 -21.84
N LEU A 859 8.99 -13.37 -21.97
CA LEU A 859 10.11 -13.42 -22.89
C LEU A 859 9.60 -13.90 -24.26
N VAL A 860 9.42 -12.98 -25.19
CA VAL A 860 8.89 -13.24 -26.53
C VAL A 860 10.06 -13.34 -27.51
N VAL A 861 10.26 -14.52 -28.10
CA VAL A 861 11.24 -14.72 -29.16
C VAL A 861 10.54 -14.80 -30.50
N ILE A 862 10.70 -13.75 -31.30
CA ILE A 862 10.10 -13.63 -32.64
C ILE A 862 11.06 -14.23 -33.66
N SER A 863 10.58 -15.23 -34.40
CA SER A 863 11.34 -15.91 -35.46
C SER A 863 10.61 -15.87 -36.80
N ILE A 864 11.34 -15.60 -37.88
CA ILE A 864 10.80 -15.69 -39.24
C ILE A 864 11.10 -17.07 -39.82
N LYS A 865 10.06 -17.76 -40.29
CA LYS A 865 10.19 -19.00 -41.06
C LYS A 865 10.67 -18.70 -42.49
N GLN A 866 11.65 -19.46 -42.96
CA GLN A 866 12.21 -19.38 -44.30
C GLN A 866 12.25 -20.75 -44.96
N TYR A 867 12.13 -20.78 -46.29
CA TYR A 867 12.31 -21.96 -47.12
C TYR A 867 13.43 -21.75 -48.13
N TYR A 868 14.13 -22.83 -48.49
CA TYR A 868 15.16 -22.78 -49.51
C TYR A 868 14.52 -22.84 -50.90
N VAL A 869 14.89 -21.88 -51.75
CA VAL A 869 14.51 -21.83 -53.16
C VAL A 869 15.75 -22.08 -54.01
N THR A 870 15.71 -23.11 -54.84
CA THR A 870 16.79 -23.46 -55.77
C THR A 870 16.48 -22.92 -57.15
N VAL A 871 17.38 -22.11 -57.70
CA VAL A 871 17.28 -21.59 -59.08
C VAL A 871 18.22 -22.38 -59.97
N THR A 872 17.67 -23.17 -60.88
CA THR A 872 18.44 -23.93 -61.89
C THR A 872 18.39 -23.17 -63.21
N VAL A 873 19.54 -22.73 -63.73
CA VAL A 873 19.61 -22.03 -65.01
C VAL A 873 20.43 -22.84 -66.01
N ASN A 874 19.78 -23.36 -67.05
CA ASN A 874 20.41 -24.14 -68.12
C ASN A 874 21.04 -23.23 -69.19
N SER A 875 21.59 -22.08 -68.79
CA SER A 875 22.15 -21.03 -69.65
C SER A 875 22.88 -19.98 -68.78
N PRO A 876 23.96 -19.31 -69.25
CA PRO A 876 24.68 -18.31 -68.47
C PRO A 876 23.98 -16.94 -68.46
N ILE A 877 22.71 -16.89 -68.02
CA ILE A 877 21.91 -15.66 -67.92
C ILE A 877 21.45 -15.37 -66.49
N PRO A 878 21.36 -14.09 -66.08
CA PRO A 878 20.65 -13.72 -64.87
C PRO A 878 19.14 -14.00 -65.04
N VAL A 879 18.51 -14.52 -63.98
CA VAL A 879 17.05 -14.70 -63.92
C VAL A 879 16.46 -13.48 -63.23
N TYR A 880 15.73 -12.64 -63.95
CA TYR A 880 15.01 -11.51 -63.36
C TYR A 880 13.65 -11.96 -62.83
N ALA A 881 13.23 -11.41 -61.69
CA ALA A 881 11.95 -11.72 -61.07
C ALA A 881 11.42 -10.54 -60.26
N LEU A 882 10.09 -10.40 -60.22
CA LEU A 882 9.41 -9.60 -59.22
C LEU A 882 9.31 -10.43 -57.93
N VAL A 883 10.07 -10.05 -56.90
CA VAL A 883 10.01 -10.64 -55.56
C VAL A 883 9.22 -9.68 -54.67
N ASN A 884 8.05 -10.11 -54.21
CA ASN A 884 7.04 -9.26 -53.56
C ASN A 884 6.78 -7.96 -54.34
N GLY A 885 6.69 -8.05 -55.68
CA GLY A 885 6.46 -6.91 -56.57
C GLY A 885 7.69 -6.03 -56.87
N THR A 886 8.85 -6.27 -56.22
CA THR A 886 10.10 -5.54 -56.51
C THR A 886 10.93 -6.29 -57.53
N ASN A 887 11.34 -5.64 -58.63
CA ASN A 887 12.21 -6.26 -59.63
C ASN A 887 13.62 -6.46 -59.08
N THR A 888 14.12 -7.70 -59.15
CA THR A 888 15.46 -8.09 -58.71
C THR A 888 15.97 -9.31 -59.51
N THR A 889 17.25 -9.64 -59.37
CA THR A 889 17.78 -10.92 -59.87
C THR A 889 17.48 -12.02 -58.85
N LEU A 890 16.75 -13.06 -59.28
CA LEU A 890 16.45 -14.23 -58.48
C LEU A 890 17.71 -15.12 -58.35
N THR A 891 17.99 -15.59 -57.15
CA THR A 891 19.18 -16.41 -56.83
C THR A 891 18.80 -17.61 -55.96
N THR A 892 19.63 -18.64 -55.95
CA THR A 892 19.47 -19.77 -55.03
C THR A 892 19.73 -19.32 -53.60
N GLY A 893 18.76 -19.50 -52.70
CA GLY A 893 18.87 -18.95 -51.34
C GLY A 893 17.65 -19.19 -50.45
N TRP A 894 17.68 -18.57 -49.27
CA TRP A 894 16.60 -18.63 -48.27
C TRP A 894 15.65 -17.45 -48.45
N TYR A 895 14.36 -17.74 -48.65
CA TYR A 895 13.31 -16.75 -48.80
C TYR A 895 12.28 -16.90 -47.66
N ASN A 896 11.67 -15.78 -47.25
CA ASN A 896 10.67 -15.78 -46.19
C ASN A 896 9.42 -16.57 -46.61
N ALA A 897 8.79 -17.23 -45.64
CA ALA A 897 7.52 -17.90 -45.87
C ALA A 897 6.46 -16.89 -46.36
N GLY A 898 5.76 -17.23 -47.43
CA GLY A 898 4.78 -16.37 -48.08
C GLY A 898 5.34 -15.38 -49.10
N THR A 899 6.66 -15.30 -49.32
CA THR A 899 7.24 -14.49 -50.41
C THR A 899 6.67 -14.91 -51.77
N GLU A 900 6.24 -13.95 -52.56
CA GLU A 900 5.72 -14.14 -53.91
C GLU A 900 6.82 -13.84 -54.94
N ILE A 901 7.09 -14.80 -55.82
CA ILE A 901 8.13 -14.74 -56.84
C ILE A 901 7.44 -14.90 -58.20
N GLN A 902 7.55 -13.89 -59.05
CA GLN A 902 7.13 -13.95 -60.45
C GLN A 902 8.36 -13.78 -61.33
N VAL A 903 8.73 -14.83 -62.06
CA VAL A 903 9.91 -14.83 -62.92
C VAL A 903 9.59 -14.11 -64.24
N GLU A 904 10.44 -13.17 -64.64
CA GLU A 904 10.25 -12.40 -65.86
C GLU A 904 10.83 -13.13 -67.09
N ASN A 905 10.03 -13.26 -68.15
CA ASN A 905 10.48 -13.82 -69.42
C ASN A 905 11.16 -12.73 -70.27
N LEU A 906 12.39 -12.36 -69.91
CA LEU A 906 13.18 -11.35 -70.60
C LEU A 906 14.21 -11.98 -71.55
N THR A 907 14.29 -11.47 -72.77
CA THR A 907 15.37 -11.80 -73.71
C THR A 907 16.65 -11.09 -73.29
N TYR A 908 17.68 -11.84 -72.93
CA TYR A 908 18.97 -11.31 -72.48
C TYR A 908 19.92 -11.11 -73.66
N TYR A 909 20.17 -9.85 -74.05
CA TYR A 909 21.13 -9.51 -75.11
C TYR A 909 22.55 -9.49 -74.54
N VAL A 910 23.43 -10.33 -75.10
CA VAL A 910 24.88 -10.33 -74.80
C VAL A 910 25.54 -9.16 -75.52
N ASN A 911 25.13 -8.92 -76.77
CA ASN A 911 25.50 -7.78 -77.61
C ASN A 911 24.43 -7.62 -78.72
N PRO A 912 24.50 -6.62 -79.61
CA PRO A 912 23.48 -6.42 -80.66
C PRO A 912 23.30 -7.58 -81.65
N GLN A 913 24.21 -8.56 -81.68
CA GLN A 913 24.23 -9.71 -82.60
C GLN A 913 24.07 -11.06 -81.88
N GLU A 914 24.02 -11.08 -80.54
CA GLU A 914 23.94 -12.27 -79.70
C GLU A 914 22.91 -12.07 -78.57
N ARG A 915 21.98 -13.01 -78.42
CA ARG A 915 21.00 -13.00 -77.33
C ARG A 915 20.67 -14.39 -76.83
N TYR A 916 20.16 -14.49 -75.62
CA TYR A 916 19.52 -15.68 -75.08
C TYR A 916 18.03 -15.42 -74.92
N VAL A 917 17.20 -16.34 -75.42
CA VAL A 917 15.74 -16.29 -75.27
C VAL A 917 15.32 -17.40 -74.32
N PRO A 918 14.66 -17.11 -73.17
CA PRO A 918 14.08 -18.15 -72.34
C PRO A 918 13.02 -18.94 -73.11
N THR A 919 13.17 -20.25 -73.14
CA THR A 919 12.27 -21.19 -73.85
C THR A 919 11.36 -21.96 -72.90
N SER A 920 11.74 -22.10 -71.62
CA SER A 920 10.88 -22.62 -70.57
C SER A 920 11.22 -22.00 -69.21
N ILE A 921 10.20 -21.63 -68.45
CA ILE A 921 10.30 -21.18 -67.05
C ILE A 921 9.29 -22.01 -66.27
N SER A 922 9.72 -22.73 -65.24
CA SER A 922 8.85 -23.60 -64.44
C SER A 922 9.21 -23.57 -62.96
N PRO A 923 8.29 -23.19 -62.06
CA PRO A 923 7.06 -22.43 -62.34
C PRO A 923 7.38 -20.97 -62.71
N SER A 924 6.50 -20.32 -63.48
CA SER A 924 6.62 -18.88 -63.79
C SER A 924 6.21 -17.96 -62.63
N THR A 925 5.33 -18.45 -61.75
CA THR A 925 4.94 -17.80 -60.50
C THR A 925 4.93 -18.81 -59.35
N LEU A 926 5.43 -18.39 -58.19
CA LEU A 926 5.56 -19.22 -56.99
C LEU A 926 5.28 -18.39 -55.74
N LYS A 927 4.50 -18.95 -54.80
CA LYS A 927 4.43 -18.45 -53.43
C LYS A 927 5.22 -19.39 -52.51
N VAL A 928 6.24 -18.87 -51.84
CA VAL A 928 7.22 -19.64 -51.07
C VAL A 928 6.62 -20.13 -49.75
N ASN A 929 5.81 -21.18 -49.83
CA ASN A 929 5.18 -21.83 -48.67
C ASN A 929 5.84 -23.18 -48.29
N SER A 930 6.80 -23.64 -49.11
CA SER A 930 7.56 -24.87 -48.96
C SER A 930 8.92 -24.74 -49.67
N PRO A 931 9.90 -25.63 -49.42
CA PRO A 931 11.11 -25.71 -50.23
C PRO A 931 10.72 -25.94 -51.70
N SER A 932 11.34 -25.21 -52.62
CA SER A 932 10.88 -25.13 -54.02
C SER A 932 12.04 -24.97 -55.00
N SER A 933 11.83 -25.32 -56.26
CA SER A 933 12.77 -25.02 -57.36
C SER A 933 12.13 -24.12 -58.42
N VAL A 934 12.97 -23.34 -59.10
CA VAL A 934 12.65 -22.54 -60.28
C VAL A 934 13.65 -22.89 -61.36
N ASP A 935 13.17 -23.54 -62.42
CA ASP A 935 13.99 -24.01 -63.52
C ASP A 935 13.79 -23.12 -64.75
N VAL A 936 14.89 -22.53 -65.23
CA VAL A 936 14.91 -21.63 -66.40
C VAL A 936 15.84 -22.22 -67.47
N THR A 937 15.27 -22.50 -68.64
CA THR A 937 16.04 -22.90 -69.83
C THR A 937 15.93 -21.80 -70.87
N ALA A 938 17.07 -21.45 -71.48
CA ALA A 938 17.16 -20.45 -72.53
C ALA A 938 18.04 -20.96 -73.67
N VAL A 939 17.73 -20.55 -74.89
CA VAL A 939 18.47 -20.91 -76.10
C VAL A 939 19.24 -19.69 -76.60
N LYS A 940 20.54 -19.87 -76.88
CA LYS A 940 21.34 -18.83 -77.53
C LYS A 940 20.89 -18.65 -78.96
N GLN A 941 20.72 -17.41 -79.38
CA GLN A 941 20.43 -17.00 -80.74
C GLN A 941 21.48 -16.03 -81.25
N PHE A 942 21.76 -16.14 -82.54
CA PHE A 942 22.63 -15.24 -83.28
C PHE A 942 21.84 -14.47 -84.34
N LEU A 943 22.23 -13.23 -84.60
CA LEU A 943 21.67 -12.44 -85.68
C LEU A 943 22.31 -12.87 -86.99
N VAL A 944 21.48 -13.30 -87.94
CA VAL A 944 21.88 -13.63 -89.31
C VAL A 944 21.31 -12.56 -90.24
N THR A 945 22.19 -11.84 -90.93
CA THR A 945 21.85 -10.79 -91.89
C THR A 945 22.21 -11.26 -93.29
N VAL A 946 21.21 -11.45 -94.15
CA VAL A 946 21.39 -11.83 -95.56
C VAL A 946 20.85 -10.71 -96.44
N ASN A 947 21.66 -10.15 -97.33
CA ASN A 947 21.28 -9.06 -98.24
C ASN A 947 20.61 -7.86 -97.50
N GLY A 948 21.09 -7.53 -96.30
CA GLY A 948 20.55 -6.45 -95.46
C GLY A 948 19.30 -6.80 -94.66
N VAL A 949 18.71 -8.00 -94.83
CA VAL A 949 17.57 -8.48 -94.02
C VAL A 949 18.09 -9.32 -92.85
N SER A 950 17.79 -8.88 -91.63
CA SER A 950 18.28 -9.51 -90.40
C SER A 950 17.19 -10.31 -89.68
N SER A 951 17.51 -11.55 -89.29
CA SER A 951 16.65 -12.44 -88.51
C SER A 951 17.45 -13.20 -87.45
N TRP A 952 16.82 -13.55 -86.34
CA TRP A 952 17.45 -14.29 -85.24
C TRP A 952 17.26 -15.80 -85.40
N TYR A 953 18.34 -16.56 -85.26
CA TYR A 953 18.36 -18.01 -85.41
C TYR A 953 18.99 -18.68 -84.18
N ASN A 954 18.45 -19.84 -83.77
CA ASN A 954 18.98 -20.62 -82.66
C ASN A 954 20.40 -21.13 -82.99
N GLN A 955 21.27 -21.18 -82.00
CA GLN A 955 22.59 -21.79 -82.13
C GLN A 955 22.46 -23.25 -82.62
N GLY A 956 23.26 -23.62 -83.62
CA GLY A 956 23.24 -24.94 -84.26
C GLY A 956 22.12 -25.15 -85.30
N SER A 957 21.21 -24.19 -85.50
CA SER A 957 20.25 -24.24 -86.61
C SER A 957 20.93 -23.97 -87.95
N THR A 958 20.25 -24.30 -89.06
CA THR A 958 20.81 -24.16 -90.41
C THR A 958 20.07 -23.12 -91.25
N VAL A 959 20.81 -22.28 -91.98
CA VAL A 959 20.28 -21.29 -92.93
C VAL A 959 20.82 -21.58 -94.32
N THR A 960 19.94 -21.84 -95.28
CA THR A 960 20.31 -22.06 -96.69
C THR A 960 20.25 -20.76 -97.47
N LEU A 961 21.38 -20.33 -98.03
CA LEU A 961 21.52 -19.08 -98.77
C LEU A 961 21.21 -19.29 -100.25
N ASN A 962 19.96 -19.06 -100.63
CA ASN A 962 19.52 -19.16 -102.02
C ASN A 962 19.53 -17.79 -102.72
N ALA A 963 20.04 -17.76 -103.94
CA ALA A 963 19.99 -16.60 -104.84
C ALA A 963 19.67 -17.07 -106.27
N ASN A 964 18.89 -16.28 -107.00
CA ASN A 964 18.50 -16.57 -108.38
C ASN A 964 19.36 -15.74 -109.34
N VAL A 965 20.55 -16.26 -109.67
CA VAL A 965 21.57 -15.53 -110.43
C VAL A 965 21.47 -15.89 -111.93
N PRO A 966 21.52 -14.93 -112.87
CA PRO A 966 21.51 -15.21 -114.30
C PRO A 966 22.72 -16.06 -114.75
N ILE A 967 22.52 -16.93 -115.76
CA ILE A 967 23.56 -17.86 -116.27
C ILE A 967 24.88 -17.19 -116.73
N TYR A 968 24.84 -15.92 -117.14
CA TYR A 968 26.02 -15.15 -117.55
C TYR A 968 26.81 -14.55 -116.37
N GLU A 969 26.33 -14.73 -115.13
CA GLU A 969 26.97 -14.31 -113.89
C GLU A 969 27.23 -15.51 -112.96
N VAL A 970 28.16 -15.33 -112.03
CA VAL A 970 28.40 -16.19 -110.88
C VAL A 970 28.19 -15.34 -109.64
N GLY A 971 27.12 -15.63 -108.91
CA GLY A 971 26.85 -15.03 -107.62
C GLY A 971 27.60 -15.77 -106.53
N LYS A 972 28.11 -15.02 -105.57
CA LYS A 972 28.73 -15.52 -104.35
C LYS A 972 28.20 -14.70 -103.19
N PHE A 973 27.72 -15.36 -102.13
CA PHE A 973 27.51 -14.68 -100.86
C PHE A 973 28.89 -14.38 -100.26
N VAL A 974 29.14 -13.11 -99.94
CA VAL A 974 30.41 -12.58 -99.43
C VAL A 974 30.14 -11.93 -98.08
N GLY A 975 30.99 -12.25 -97.10
CA GLY A 975 30.76 -11.89 -95.71
C GLY A 975 31.47 -12.81 -94.71
N THR A 976 30.72 -13.45 -93.81
CA THR A 976 31.25 -14.31 -92.74
C THR A 976 31.91 -15.60 -93.27
N ASP A 977 31.20 -16.38 -94.07
CA ASP A 977 31.59 -17.72 -94.53
C ASP A 977 31.93 -17.77 -96.04
N ASN A 978 31.49 -16.77 -96.81
CA ASN A 978 31.87 -16.55 -98.21
C ASN A 978 31.53 -17.71 -99.16
N VAL A 979 30.24 -18.09 -99.22
CA VAL A 979 29.75 -19.31 -99.89
C VAL A 979 29.01 -19.08 -101.21
N SER A 980 28.87 -20.13 -102.01
CA SER A 980 28.04 -20.10 -103.24
C SER A 980 26.54 -20.22 -102.92
N PRO A 981 25.64 -19.66 -103.76
CA PRO A 981 24.20 -19.89 -103.67
C PRO A 981 23.84 -21.38 -103.60
N GLY A 982 22.90 -21.73 -102.73
CA GLY A 982 22.52 -23.10 -102.39
C GLY A 982 23.29 -23.69 -101.20
N ALA A 983 24.34 -23.03 -100.70
CA ALA A 983 25.04 -23.46 -99.51
C ALA A 983 24.18 -23.35 -98.24
N THR A 984 24.36 -24.28 -97.31
CA THR A 984 23.68 -24.28 -96.01
C THR A 984 24.70 -24.03 -94.90
N LEU A 985 24.54 -22.92 -94.19
CA LEU A 985 25.38 -22.49 -93.08
C LEU A 985 24.81 -23.00 -91.76
N VAL A 986 25.66 -23.41 -90.82
CA VAL A 986 25.26 -23.74 -89.44
C VAL A 986 25.51 -22.51 -88.57
N VAL A 987 24.44 -22.00 -87.95
CA VAL A 987 24.46 -20.78 -87.14
C VAL A 987 25.13 -21.05 -85.79
N ASN A 988 26.45 -20.97 -85.75
CA ASN A 988 27.25 -21.07 -84.51
C ASN A 988 27.83 -19.72 -84.05
N GLY A 989 27.56 -18.65 -84.79
CA GLY A 989 27.95 -17.26 -84.53
C GLY A 989 27.06 -16.30 -85.33
N PRO A 990 27.23 -14.98 -85.19
CA PRO A 990 26.60 -14.01 -86.09
C PRO A 990 27.08 -14.21 -87.53
N ILE A 991 26.14 -14.25 -88.47
CA ILE A 991 26.43 -14.43 -89.90
C ILE A 991 25.97 -13.18 -90.63
N HIS A 992 26.87 -12.55 -91.39
CA HIS A 992 26.54 -11.49 -92.32
C HIS A 992 26.95 -11.93 -93.72
N GLU A 993 26.03 -11.97 -94.66
CA GLU A 993 26.27 -12.46 -96.01
C GLU A 993 25.55 -11.61 -97.05
N GLN A 994 26.29 -11.10 -98.03
CA GLN A 994 25.76 -10.27 -99.11
C GLN A 994 26.06 -10.92 -100.45
N LEU A 995 25.03 -11.11 -101.27
CA LEU A 995 25.18 -11.60 -102.63
C LEU A 995 25.96 -10.57 -103.46
N VAL A 996 27.08 -11.02 -104.01
CA VAL A 996 27.92 -10.29 -104.97
C VAL A 996 27.94 -11.10 -106.27
N GLU A 997 27.50 -10.48 -107.36
CA GLU A 997 27.44 -11.09 -108.69
C GLU A 997 28.65 -10.63 -109.53
N SER A 998 29.20 -11.54 -110.33
CA SER A 998 30.40 -11.30 -111.15
C SER A 998 30.32 -12.05 -112.49
N PRO A 999 30.98 -11.61 -113.58
CA PRO A 999 30.83 -12.23 -114.89
C PRO A 999 31.31 -13.69 -114.96
N ASN A 1000 30.50 -14.57 -115.55
CA ASN A 1000 30.85 -15.97 -115.76
C ASN A 1000 31.78 -16.14 -116.97
N TYR A 1001 33.09 -15.90 -116.78
CA TYR A 1001 34.08 -15.96 -117.85
C TYR A 1001 34.19 -17.34 -118.54
N ALA A 1002 33.82 -18.44 -117.87
CA ALA A 1002 33.79 -19.77 -118.49
C ALA A 1002 32.65 -19.89 -119.52
N PHE A 1003 31.46 -19.38 -119.19
CA PHE A 1003 30.34 -19.29 -120.13
C PHE A 1003 30.67 -18.35 -121.30
N ILE A 1004 31.16 -17.13 -121.00
CA ILE A 1004 31.54 -16.12 -122.01
C ILE A 1004 32.61 -16.68 -122.97
N GLY A 1005 33.62 -17.40 -122.46
CA GLY A 1005 34.65 -18.03 -123.28
C GLY A 1005 34.13 -19.09 -124.26
N SER A 1006 33.13 -19.87 -123.86
CA SER A 1006 32.55 -20.92 -124.71
C SER A 1006 31.77 -20.37 -125.92
N VAL A 1007 31.10 -19.23 -125.77
CA VAL A 1007 30.41 -18.53 -126.86
C VAL A 1007 31.41 -18.01 -127.91
N GLY A 1008 32.59 -17.54 -127.48
CA GLY A 1008 33.64 -17.05 -128.38
C GLY A 1008 34.17 -18.10 -129.38
N VAL A 1009 34.26 -19.37 -128.96
CA VAL A 1009 34.76 -20.46 -129.81
C VAL A 1009 33.76 -20.83 -130.92
N VAL A 1010 32.45 -20.75 -130.64
CA VAL A 1010 31.38 -21.06 -131.61
C VAL A 1010 31.37 -20.04 -132.76
N VAL A 1011 31.59 -18.75 -132.47
CA VAL A 1011 31.61 -17.69 -133.49
C VAL A 1011 32.79 -17.85 -134.48
N ALA A 1012 33.96 -18.30 -134.00
CA ALA A 1012 35.13 -18.53 -134.86
C ALA A 1012 34.92 -19.68 -135.85
N ALA A 1013 34.19 -20.74 -135.46
CA ALA A 1013 33.91 -21.89 -136.32
C ALA A 1013 32.97 -21.54 -137.49
N VAL A 1014 32.01 -20.63 -137.28
CA VAL A 1014 31.04 -20.22 -138.32
C VAL A 1014 31.71 -19.39 -139.42
N ALA A 1015 32.71 -18.57 -139.10
CA ALA A 1015 33.43 -17.75 -140.07
C ALA A 1015 34.22 -18.57 -141.12
N GLY A 1016 34.75 -19.74 -140.73
CA GLY A 1016 35.54 -20.60 -141.63
C GLY A 1016 34.72 -21.27 -142.74
N ALA A 1017 33.45 -21.59 -142.49
CA ALA A 1017 32.61 -22.32 -143.45
C ALA A 1017 32.15 -21.45 -144.65
N ALA A 1018 32.08 -20.12 -144.48
CA ALA A 1018 31.51 -19.21 -145.48
C ALA A 1018 32.38 -19.03 -146.74
N VAL A 1019 33.68 -19.34 -146.69
CA VAL A 1019 34.64 -19.05 -147.78
C VAL A 1019 34.63 -20.12 -148.89
N ALA A 1020 34.09 -21.32 -148.64
CA ALA A 1020 34.25 -22.47 -149.54
C ALA A 1020 33.25 -22.57 -150.71
N LEU A 1021 32.17 -21.77 -150.74
CA LEU A 1021 30.98 -22.06 -151.57
C LEU A 1021 30.68 -21.09 -152.73
N SER A 1022 31.58 -20.17 -153.12
CA SER A 1022 31.26 -19.10 -154.08
C SER A 1022 32.27 -18.85 -155.22
N ARG A 1023 32.56 -19.85 -156.09
CA ARG A 1023 33.29 -19.61 -157.36
C ARG A 1023 32.87 -20.44 -158.59
N LYS A 1024 32.06 -19.82 -159.46
CA LYS A 1024 32.14 -19.80 -160.95
C LYS A 1024 31.24 -18.63 -161.44
N LYS A 1025 31.74 -17.40 -161.72
CA LYS A 1025 32.52 -16.89 -162.89
C LYS A 1025 31.71 -16.84 -164.21
N PRO A 1026 31.96 -15.91 -165.18
CA PRO A 1026 33.01 -14.86 -165.26
C PRO A 1026 32.58 -13.45 -165.77
N GLY A 1027 33.48 -12.46 -165.72
CA GLY A 1027 33.59 -11.41 -166.77
C GLY A 1027 33.40 -9.93 -166.37
N LYS A 1028 34.55 -9.22 -166.25
CA LYS A 1028 34.73 -7.83 -165.73
C LYS A 1028 34.52 -7.67 -164.22
#